data_AF-A0A3B9CUN9-F1
#
_entry.id   AF-A0A3B9CUN9-F1
#
_cell.length_a   1.000
_cell.length_b   1.000
_cell.length_c   1.000
_cell.angle_alpha   90.00
_cell.angle_beta   90.00
_cell.angle_gamma   90.00
#
_symmetry.space_group_name_H-M   'P 1'
#
loop_
_entity.id
_entity.type
_entity.pdbx_description
1 polymer ?
#
loop_
_entity_poly.entity_id
_entity_poly.type
_entity_poly.pdbx_seq_one_letter_code
_entity_poly.pdbx_strand_id
1 'polypeptide(L)'
;IETNQAVLDRVDQREKLSESLERAAEAQVAFASAVSAFDAHAAASEEVAKFLEENKADFERLAKLSAIPEAERTEEEQEVFPGLAALPGRVVALQVEALEAAAGAEGADEAQWDGVATTLTRLKKSNHAANELTADDFRAFVAAIDEIRELVVVAESDVELLTQEIVDLDIAQAADLKKLGLEPITENLSVLKAELEAAELSLDIDQQIDDATADGAKEDTLESLRRLQQVQQEFAEDLDGARKKVSALAFRLKSKNADRDEKRADYDLGIRDNADGGTLADRLEEFGGTQGGADELALELQDAEVRLEELSDPDSEQNKGRSNEVATLLERQAALDEKKKAVEKLTASLTLIQDSLDDIDPQDIAKSGKRWFMSWWIVEGFNGQRKVVQDWLPDLHQTLGMTRIARFDRCRTCHMNVDATAPGSVAAFPGGTPSDPDDVDVWVEENKFPHPFATHPNHELFVTASSPHPVSTFGCTSCHDGQGSGVDFQNAEHGPNDPYQAEEWHHDHGYHPNHFWEYPMQPKRFQESTCIKCHHSVVELEHSPEFGNSAPTVTKGFNLMRKYGCFGCHEIHGFDGGNPIGPDIRLEPQTPEQAKRIADDPTQVAGKFRKVGPSLRHVASKTTQDFIAYWTQEPSRYRPTTKMPAPFNIRDHLDRDDELTAKFESVELAGIAKVLIDGSQEIDLLAPATGYQPNAERGKELFSTRGCLACHQHDGVPGTTAEFGPNITDIHRKVRRNSDDPNFSDWLYTWIKEPTRHHERTKMPNLFLDPYQKGGETVDPAADIAAWLLSQGKPQVFPQMEVHDAQLDSLVTIYLRKARFRDKVVEEILKSRQFPRKAGDVKGDEKVLATEGGEAVADAEEWRQRKLAFVGQKTIARYGCYGCHDIPGFEDARPIGVALQDWGRKDTSKLGVEHIEHFLHHHGEANGRASDLKTGGAARVRISVPSTGESANAKSVTFRRGDAGISVEDGVITISSPENMTVGGLVAAAQASPLVRVELVSGSADTEVEIAKTDGLDVDLAWSTADRVKNAMGMAKDGSVSGEELESELSHAYFYDSLLHHGRPGFLWQKLRAPRSYDYMKT
;
A
#
# COMPACT_ATOMS: atom_id res chain seq x y z
N ILE A 1 -46.20 19.53 -18.33
CA ILE A 1 -46.66 19.20 -19.71
C ILE A 1 -45.82 19.99 -20.71
N GLU A 2 -46.05 21.28 -20.94
CA GLU A 2 -45.24 22.09 -21.87
C GLU A 2 -43.73 22.04 -21.54
N THR A 3 -43.37 22.10 -20.24
CA THR A 3 -41.99 21.94 -19.77
C THR A 3 -41.39 20.55 -20.03
N ASN A 4 -42.23 19.50 -20.14
CA ASN A 4 -41.80 18.15 -20.49
C ASN A 4 -41.70 18.01 -22.01
N GLN A 5 -42.58 18.66 -22.77
CA GLN A 5 -42.49 18.71 -24.23
C GLN A 5 -41.17 19.35 -24.66
N ALA A 6 -40.82 20.52 -24.09
CA ALA A 6 -39.53 21.16 -24.34
C ALA A 6 -38.29 20.38 -23.86
N VAL A 7 -38.46 19.28 -23.11
CA VAL A 7 -37.40 18.32 -22.77
C VAL A 7 -37.41 17.15 -23.75
N LEU A 8 -38.57 16.59 -24.08
CA LEU A 8 -38.72 15.54 -25.09
C LEU A 8 -38.26 16.03 -26.48
N ASP A 9 -38.65 17.22 -26.90
CA ASP A 9 -38.19 17.87 -28.15
C ASP A 9 -36.66 18.06 -28.16
N ARG A 10 -36.02 18.17 -26.99
CA ARG A 10 -34.54 18.26 -26.85
C ARG A 10 -33.85 16.91 -26.76
N VAL A 11 -34.56 15.85 -26.35
CA VAL A 11 -34.08 14.46 -26.42
C VAL A 11 -34.18 13.97 -27.87
N ASP A 12 -35.32 14.19 -28.52
CA ASP A 12 -35.57 13.89 -29.94
C ASP A 12 -34.60 14.65 -30.88
N GLN A 13 -34.26 15.91 -30.55
CA GLN A 13 -33.17 16.63 -31.21
C GLN A 13 -31.78 16.05 -30.92
N ARG A 14 -31.54 15.47 -29.73
CA ARG A 14 -30.27 14.83 -29.38
C ARG A 14 -30.09 13.47 -30.04
N GLU A 15 -31.13 12.65 -30.12
CA GLU A 15 -31.10 11.36 -30.83
C GLU A 15 -30.86 11.60 -32.33
N LYS A 16 -31.56 12.54 -32.95
CA LYS A 16 -31.32 12.94 -34.35
C LYS A 16 -29.93 13.54 -34.59
N LEU A 17 -29.35 14.21 -33.59
CA LEU A 17 -27.96 14.65 -33.64
C LEU A 17 -26.99 13.47 -33.47
N SER A 18 -27.31 12.49 -32.61
CA SER A 18 -26.52 11.27 -32.40
C SER A 18 -26.46 10.42 -33.67
N GLU A 19 -27.59 10.10 -34.28
CA GLU A 19 -27.63 9.38 -35.57
C GLU A 19 -26.84 10.14 -36.67
N SER A 20 -26.88 11.47 -36.65
CA SER A 20 -26.12 12.31 -37.59
C SER A 20 -24.62 12.33 -37.29
N LEU A 21 -24.21 12.13 -36.03
CA LEU A 21 -22.82 12.09 -35.59
C LEU A 21 -22.20 10.70 -35.74
N GLU A 22 -22.96 9.63 -35.51
CA GLU A 22 -22.54 8.25 -35.78
C GLU A 22 -22.31 8.06 -37.28
N ARG A 23 -23.25 8.48 -38.13
CA ARG A 23 -23.06 8.46 -39.60
C ARG A 23 -21.93 9.36 -40.07
N ALA A 24 -21.64 10.46 -39.36
CA ALA A 24 -20.47 11.30 -39.66
C ALA A 24 -19.15 10.63 -39.24
N ALA A 25 -19.12 9.87 -38.14
CA ALA A 25 -17.96 9.10 -37.71
C ALA A 25 -17.70 7.91 -38.66
N GLU A 26 -18.74 7.18 -39.06
CA GLU A 26 -18.68 6.14 -40.09
C GLU A 26 -18.15 6.70 -41.42
N ALA A 27 -18.64 7.88 -41.84
CA ALA A 27 -18.13 8.58 -43.02
C ALA A 27 -16.67 9.04 -42.88
N GLN A 28 -16.21 9.45 -41.68
CA GLN A 28 -14.80 9.81 -41.44
C GLN A 28 -13.87 8.60 -41.52
N VAL A 29 -14.29 7.44 -41.01
CA VAL A 29 -13.51 6.19 -41.13
C VAL A 29 -13.46 5.74 -42.60
N ALA A 30 -14.60 5.76 -43.31
CA ALA A 30 -14.65 5.45 -44.73
C ALA A 30 -13.80 6.41 -45.60
N PHE A 31 -13.78 7.70 -45.27
CA PHE A 31 -12.94 8.70 -45.94
C PHE A 31 -11.44 8.43 -45.75
N ALA A 32 -11.02 8.02 -44.55
CA ALA A 32 -9.62 7.64 -44.30
C ALA A 32 -9.19 6.44 -45.17
N SER A 33 -10.02 5.39 -45.25
CA SER A 33 -9.75 4.23 -46.11
C SER A 33 -9.79 4.55 -47.61
N ALA A 34 -10.67 5.46 -48.03
CA ALA A 34 -10.76 5.91 -49.43
C ALA A 34 -9.52 6.72 -49.86
N VAL A 35 -8.93 7.51 -48.96
CA VAL A 35 -7.67 8.22 -49.21
C VAL A 35 -6.50 7.24 -49.35
N SER A 36 -6.36 6.24 -48.47
CA SER A 36 -5.30 5.23 -48.58
C SER A 36 -5.41 4.33 -49.82
N ALA A 37 -6.59 4.24 -50.45
CA ALA A 37 -6.77 3.52 -51.70
C ALA A 37 -6.39 4.34 -52.95
N PHE A 38 -6.10 5.65 -52.80
CA PHE A 38 -5.93 6.57 -53.94
C PHE A 38 -4.47 6.75 -54.41
N ASP A 39 -3.49 6.26 -53.63
CA ASP A 39 -2.06 6.39 -53.97
C ASP A 39 -1.63 5.62 -55.24
N ALA A 40 -2.49 4.73 -55.75
CA ALA A 40 -2.23 3.92 -56.95
C ALA A 40 -2.14 4.71 -58.27
N HIS A 41 -2.47 6.02 -58.31
CA HIS A 41 -2.44 6.81 -59.56
C HIS A 41 -1.71 8.17 -59.45
N ALA A 42 -0.39 8.10 -59.41
CA ALA A 42 0.56 9.21 -59.18
C ALA A 42 0.68 10.28 -60.31
N ALA A 43 -0.43 10.85 -60.78
CA ALA A 43 -0.44 11.92 -61.79
C ALA A 43 -0.91 13.29 -61.26
N ALA A 44 -1.78 13.33 -60.24
CA ALA A 44 -2.35 14.58 -59.71
C ALA A 44 -1.43 15.32 -58.71
N SER A 45 -0.40 14.65 -58.19
CA SER A 45 0.44 15.18 -57.12
C SER A 45 1.49 16.19 -57.57
N GLU A 46 2.06 16.06 -58.79
CA GLU A 46 3.24 16.84 -59.18
C GLU A 46 2.96 18.36 -59.31
N GLU A 47 1.85 18.76 -59.94
CA GLU A 47 1.50 20.19 -60.06
C GLU A 47 1.05 20.81 -58.73
N VAL A 48 0.36 20.05 -57.87
CA VAL A 48 -0.07 20.52 -56.55
C VAL A 48 1.13 20.64 -55.60
N ALA A 49 2.01 19.63 -55.55
CA ALA A 49 3.24 19.68 -54.75
C ALA A 49 4.15 20.82 -55.20
N LYS A 50 4.27 21.04 -56.52
CA LYS A 50 5.03 22.17 -57.08
C LYS A 50 4.42 23.52 -56.69
N PHE A 51 3.09 23.69 -56.77
CA PHE A 51 2.44 24.93 -56.33
C PHE A 51 2.65 25.19 -54.84
N LEU A 52 2.58 24.14 -54.00
CA LEU A 52 2.83 24.24 -52.56
C LEU A 52 4.28 24.63 -52.27
N GLU A 53 5.28 24.01 -52.92
CA GLU A 53 6.69 24.33 -52.71
C GLU A 53 7.05 25.74 -53.25
N GLU A 54 6.48 26.15 -54.39
CA GLU A 54 6.67 27.51 -54.96
C GLU A 54 6.06 28.62 -54.08
N ASN A 55 5.05 28.32 -53.25
CA ASN A 55 4.34 29.31 -52.40
C ASN A 55 4.55 29.08 -50.89
N LYS A 56 5.44 28.15 -50.51
CA LYS A 56 5.66 27.67 -49.13
C LYS A 56 5.90 28.78 -48.10
N ALA A 57 6.78 29.73 -48.43
CA ALA A 57 7.11 30.87 -47.58
C ALA A 57 5.90 31.82 -47.36
N ASP A 58 5.00 31.91 -48.34
CA ASP A 58 3.80 32.74 -48.25
C ASP A 58 2.67 32.04 -47.46
N PHE A 59 2.59 30.70 -47.51
CA PHE A 59 1.75 29.93 -46.57
C PHE A 59 2.26 30.02 -45.12
N GLU A 60 3.57 29.92 -44.89
CA GLU A 60 4.15 30.18 -43.55
C GLU A 60 3.85 31.61 -43.06
N ARG A 61 3.90 32.59 -43.96
CA ARG A 61 3.58 33.99 -43.66
C ARG A 61 2.09 34.18 -43.35
N LEU A 62 1.21 33.51 -44.09
CA LEU A 62 -0.23 33.47 -43.79
C LEU A 62 -0.50 32.88 -42.40
N ALA A 63 0.15 31.75 -42.06
CA ALA A 63 0.02 31.15 -40.74
C ALA A 63 0.45 32.11 -39.63
N LYS A 64 1.65 32.72 -39.74
CA LYS A 64 2.16 33.71 -38.78
C LYS A 64 1.23 34.93 -38.64
N LEU A 65 0.68 35.45 -39.74
CA LEU A 65 -0.27 36.58 -39.71
C LEU A 65 -1.66 36.20 -39.16
N SER A 66 -2.12 34.96 -39.38
CA SER A 66 -3.41 34.47 -38.90
C SER A 66 -3.50 34.42 -37.37
N ALA A 67 -2.36 34.18 -36.70
CA ALA A 67 -2.23 34.19 -35.25
C ALA A 67 -2.26 35.60 -34.62
N ILE A 68 -2.06 36.67 -35.42
CA ILE A 68 -2.11 38.06 -34.96
C ILE A 68 -3.56 38.57 -35.07
N PRO A 69 -4.15 39.13 -33.99
CA PRO A 69 -5.46 39.78 -34.04
C PRO A 69 -5.50 40.89 -35.09
N GLU A 70 -6.60 41.01 -35.84
CA GLU A 70 -6.70 41.94 -36.98
C GLU A 70 -6.43 43.41 -36.60
N ALA A 71 -6.80 43.80 -35.38
CA ALA A 71 -6.58 45.14 -34.82
C ALA A 71 -5.12 45.45 -34.42
N GLU A 72 -4.23 44.44 -34.41
CA GLU A 72 -2.82 44.56 -34.03
C GLU A 72 -1.86 44.41 -35.23
N ARG A 73 -2.39 44.08 -36.41
CA ARG A 73 -1.62 44.00 -37.67
C ARG A 73 -1.29 45.41 -38.19
N THR A 74 -0.11 45.56 -38.79
CA THR A 74 0.29 46.80 -39.47
C THR A 74 -0.47 47.02 -40.78
N GLU A 75 -0.49 48.25 -41.31
CA GLU A 75 -1.17 48.58 -42.57
C GLU A 75 -0.67 47.71 -43.74
N GLU A 76 0.64 47.44 -43.82
CA GLU A 76 1.25 46.58 -44.85
C GLU A 76 0.81 45.10 -44.72
N GLU A 77 0.58 44.62 -43.50
CA GLU A 77 0.06 43.27 -43.24
C GLU A 77 -1.44 43.17 -43.52
N GLN A 78 -2.20 44.23 -43.27
CA GLN A 78 -3.63 44.32 -43.61
C GLN A 78 -3.86 44.38 -45.13
N GLU A 79 -2.98 45.02 -45.91
CA GLU A 79 -3.05 44.96 -47.39
C GLU A 79 -2.67 43.58 -47.97
N VAL A 80 -1.70 42.88 -47.36
CA VAL A 80 -1.17 41.61 -47.89
C VAL A 80 -2.02 40.39 -47.48
N PHE A 81 -2.61 40.39 -46.27
CA PHE A 81 -3.35 39.23 -45.74
C PHE A 81 -4.49 38.72 -46.66
N PRO A 82 -5.33 39.55 -47.30
CA PRO A 82 -6.38 39.08 -48.21
C PRO A 82 -5.83 38.36 -49.45
N GLY A 83 -4.65 38.75 -49.94
CA GLY A 83 -4.00 38.09 -51.08
C GLY A 83 -3.46 36.71 -50.71
N LEU A 84 -2.87 36.57 -49.52
CA LEU A 84 -2.41 35.30 -48.97
C LEU A 84 -3.58 34.36 -48.63
N ALA A 85 -4.65 34.89 -48.03
CA ALA A 85 -5.85 34.13 -47.68
C ALA A 85 -6.62 33.54 -48.89
N ALA A 86 -6.31 33.99 -50.11
CA ALA A 86 -6.85 33.41 -51.35
C ALA A 86 -6.08 32.16 -51.84
N LEU A 87 -4.88 31.88 -51.31
CA LEU A 87 -4.07 30.73 -51.73
C LEU A 87 -4.75 29.36 -51.47
N PRO A 88 -5.41 29.10 -50.31
CA PRO A 88 -6.07 27.81 -50.06
C PRO A 88 -7.20 27.49 -51.05
N GLY A 89 -8.06 28.47 -51.37
CA GLY A 89 -9.14 28.30 -52.35
C GLY A 89 -8.63 28.00 -53.77
N ARG A 90 -7.39 28.40 -54.07
CA ARG A 90 -6.69 28.15 -55.33
C ARG A 90 -6.08 26.75 -55.40
N VAL A 91 -5.65 26.18 -54.27
CA VAL A 91 -5.28 24.75 -54.17
C VAL A 91 -6.51 23.86 -54.39
N VAL A 92 -7.64 24.20 -53.76
CA VAL A 92 -8.91 23.48 -53.94
C VAL A 92 -9.38 23.54 -55.40
N ALA A 93 -9.20 24.67 -56.09
CA ALA A 93 -9.50 24.77 -57.52
C ALA A 93 -8.64 23.82 -58.37
N LEU A 94 -7.32 23.75 -58.13
CA LEU A 94 -6.43 22.82 -58.84
C LEU A 94 -6.79 21.35 -58.57
N GLN A 95 -7.17 21.01 -57.35
CA GLN A 95 -7.63 19.65 -57.00
C GLN A 95 -8.94 19.29 -57.72
N VAL A 96 -9.88 20.22 -57.89
CA VAL A 96 -11.10 20.01 -58.67
C VAL A 96 -10.78 19.83 -60.17
N GLU A 97 -9.83 20.57 -60.72
CA GLU A 97 -9.43 20.41 -62.14
C GLU A 97 -8.66 19.09 -62.39
N ALA A 98 -7.90 18.60 -61.41
CA ALA A 98 -7.30 17.27 -61.46
C ALA A 98 -8.35 16.15 -61.41
N LEU A 99 -9.42 16.31 -60.62
CA LEU A 99 -10.56 15.37 -60.58
C LEU A 99 -11.37 15.38 -61.88
N GLU A 100 -11.59 16.56 -62.49
CA GLU A 100 -12.19 16.66 -63.83
C GLU A 100 -11.34 15.97 -64.91
N ALA A 101 -10.00 16.01 -64.80
CA ALA A 101 -9.10 15.31 -65.71
C ALA A 101 -9.12 13.78 -65.50
N ALA A 102 -9.17 13.31 -64.26
CA ALA A 102 -9.26 11.88 -63.93
C ALA A 102 -10.57 11.25 -64.45
N ALA A 103 -11.70 11.96 -64.33
CA ALA A 103 -12.99 11.53 -64.86
C ALA A 103 -13.06 11.48 -66.41
N GLY A 104 -12.04 11.99 -67.11
CA GLY A 104 -11.94 11.98 -68.58
C GLY A 104 -11.13 10.82 -69.18
N ALA A 105 -10.64 9.87 -68.37
CA ALA A 105 -9.86 8.73 -68.84
C ALA A 105 -10.73 7.65 -69.53
N GLU A 106 -10.20 7.03 -70.60
CA GLU A 106 -10.96 6.08 -71.43
C GLU A 106 -11.30 4.78 -70.66
N GLY A 107 -12.59 4.56 -70.38
CA GLY A 107 -13.08 3.30 -69.79
C GLY A 107 -14.45 3.37 -69.09
N ALA A 108 -14.86 4.57 -68.67
CA ALA A 108 -16.12 4.80 -67.96
C ALA A 108 -17.38 4.69 -68.85
N ASP A 109 -18.50 4.21 -68.30
CA ASP A 109 -19.81 4.23 -68.99
C ASP A 109 -20.38 5.66 -68.98
N GLU A 110 -20.65 6.17 -70.18
CA GLU A 110 -20.97 7.57 -70.49
C GLU A 110 -22.27 8.05 -69.80
N ALA A 111 -23.13 7.11 -69.36
CA ALA A 111 -24.38 7.41 -68.66
C ALA A 111 -24.25 7.53 -67.12
N GLN A 112 -23.17 7.02 -66.50
CA GLN A 112 -23.03 7.05 -65.03
C GLN A 112 -22.32 8.32 -64.52
N TRP A 113 -21.40 8.88 -65.31
CA TRP A 113 -20.55 9.98 -64.86
C TRP A 113 -21.14 11.39 -65.07
N ASP A 114 -22.23 11.52 -65.85
CA ASP A 114 -22.88 12.80 -66.15
C ASP A 114 -23.45 13.49 -64.88
N GLY A 115 -23.83 12.70 -63.87
CA GLY A 115 -24.26 13.20 -62.54
C GLY A 115 -23.10 13.79 -61.72
N VAL A 116 -21.96 13.11 -61.69
CA VAL A 116 -20.73 13.55 -61.01
C VAL A 116 -20.19 14.81 -61.69
N ALA A 117 -20.08 14.80 -63.02
CA ALA A 117 -19.64 15.95 -63.82
C ALA A 117 -20.56 17.17 -63.65
N THR A 118 -21.89 16.97 -63.59
CA THR A 118 -22.86 18.03 -63.31
C THR A 118 -22.69 18.63 -61.91
N THR A 119 -22.28 17.83 -60.93
CA THR A 119 -22.08 18.25 -59.54
C THR A 119 -20.76 19.00 -59.36
N LEU A 120 -19.66 18.51 -59.94
CA LEU A 120 -18.37 19.22 -60.01
C LEU A 120 -18.53 20.57 -60.73
N THR A 121 -19.24 20.59 -61.87
CA THR A 121 -19.56 21.83 -62.61
C THR A 121 -20.39 22.83 -61.78
N ARG A 122 -21.20 22.34 -60.82
CA ARG A 122 -21.96 23.20 -59.90
C ARG A 122 -21.06 23.82 -58.83
N LEU A 123 -20.17 23.03 -58.22
CA LEU A 123 -19.17 23.50 -57.26
C LEU A 123 -18.19 24.52 -57.89
N LYS A 124 -17.76 24.27 -59.13
CA LYS A 124 -16.94 25.20 -59.93
C LYS A 124 -17.66 26.54 -60.21
N LYS A 125 -18.99 26.59 -60.07
CA LYS A 125 -19.82 27.80 -60.22
C LYS A 125 -20.09 28.53 -58.90
N SER A 126 -20.26 27.84 -57.77
CA SER A 126 -20.44 28.51 -56.47
C SER A 126 -19.13 29.14 -55.98
N ASN A 127 -18.00 28.42 -56.10
CA ASN A 127 -16.67 28.94 -55.74
C ASN A 127 -16.25 30.17 -56.57
N HIS A 128 -16.80 30.36 -57.77
CA HIS A 128 -16.58 31.55 -58.60
C HIS A 128 -17.48 32.75 -58.26
N ALA A 129 -18.45 32.60 -57.34
CA ALA A 129 -19.52 33.57 -57.10
C ALA A 129 -19.56 34.15 -55.68
N ALA A 130 -19.18 33.38 -54.66
CA ALA A 130 -19.10 33.86 -53.27
C ALA A 130 -18.09 33.04 -52.46
N ASN A 131 -17.46 33.67 -51.47
CA ASN A 131 -16.42 33.07 -50.61
C ASN A 131 -16.99 32.22 -49.45
N GLU A 132 -18.17 31.63 -49.64
CA GLU A 132 -18.92 30.87 -48.63
C GLU A 132 -19.51 29.59 -49.24
N LEU A 133 -19.02 28.43 -48.80
CA LEU A 133 -19.63 27.12 -49.08
C LEU A 133 -20.84 26.91 -48.17
N THR A 134 -22.00 26.54 -48.71
CA THR A 134 -23.19 26.29 -47.88
C THR A 134 -23.23 24.84 -47.38
N ALA A 135 -23.99 24.60 -46.30
CA ALA A 135 -24.22 23.26 -45.78
C ALA A 135 -24.94 22.32 -46.78
N ASP A 136 -25.59 22.87 -47.81
CA ASP A 136 -26.22 22.09 -48.89
C ASP A 136 -25.23 21.76 -50.01
N ASP A 137 -24.28 22.65 -50.31
CA ASP A 137 -23.15 22.33 -51.19
C ASP A 137 -22.27 21.21 -50.59
N PHE A 138 -22.00 21.29 -49.28
CA PHE A 138 -21.25 20.24 -48.57
C PHE A 138 -21.98 18.90 -48.57
N ARG A 139 -23.31 18.89 -48.36
CA ARG A 139 -24.12 17.67 -48.47
C ARG A 139 -24.14 17.08 -49.89
N ALA A 140 -24.17 17.93 -50.92
CA ALA A 140 -24.07 17.47 -52.31
C ALA A 140 -22.69 16.89 -52.65
N PHE A 141 -21.62 17.46 -52.08
CA PHE A 141 -20.25 16.94 -52.21
C PHE A 141 -20.09 15.56 -51.54
N VAL A 142 -20.58 15.39 -50.31
CA VAL A 142 -20.56 14.09 -49.61
C VAL A 142 -21.37 13.03 -50.36
N ALA A 143 -22.56 13.38 -50.87
CA ALA A 143 -23.38 12.44 -51.65
C ALA A 143 -22.69 11.95 -52.94
N ALA A 144 -21.93 12.81 -53.62
CA ALA A 144 -21.16 12.42 -54.79
C ALA A 144 -19.97 11.49 -54.45
N ILE A 145 -19.42 11.58 -53.23
CA ILE A 145 -18.36 10.67 -52.77
C ILE A 145 -18.91 9.28 -52.47
N ASP A 146 -20.08 9.16 -51.85
CA ASP A 146 -20.75 7.86 -51.66
C ASP A 146 -21.18 7.22 -53.01
N GLU A 147 -21.57 8.03 -54.00
CA GLU A 147 -21.91 7.54 -55.35
C GLU A 147 -20.67 7.02 -56.11
N ILE A 148 -19.49 7.60 -55.88
CA ILE A 148 -18.20 7.07 -56.39
C ILE A 148 -17.80 5.79 -55.63
N ARG A 149 -18.04 5.73 -54.31
CA ARG A 149 -17.67 4.62 -53.43
C ARG A 149 -18.31 3.29 -53.82
N GLU A 150 -19.59 3.26 -54.24
CA GLU A 150 -20.22 2.01 -54.70
C GLU A 150 -19.64 1.46 -56.02
N LEU A 151 -18.97 2.29 -56.83
CA LEU A 151 -18.40 1.89 -58.13
C LEU A 151 -17.02 1.20 -58.02
N VAL A 152 -16.36 1.26 -56.86
CA VAL A 152 -14.97 0.83 -56.68
C VAL A 152 -14.83 -0.60 -56.09
N VAL A 153 -15.92 -1.21 -55.62
CA VAL A 153 -15.90 -2.44 -54.80
C VAL A 153 -15.70 -3.75 -55.61
N VAL A 154 -14.80 -3.77 -56.61
CA VAL A 154 -14.55 -4.95 -57.47
C VAL A 154 -13.05 -5.14 -57.80
N ALA A 155 -12.20 -5.27 -56.77
CA ALA A 155 -10.80 -5.72 -56.90
C ALA A 155 -10.25 -6.30 -55.58
N GLU A 156 -10.56 -7.57 -55.27
CA GLU A 156 -10.03 -8.26 -54.06
C GLU A 156 -8.63 -8.90 -54.26
N SER A 157 -7.90 -8.57 -55.33
CA SER A 157 -6.66 -9.27 -55.72
C SER A 157 -5.36 -8.76 -55.10
N ASP A 158 -5.33 -7.53 -54.58
CA ASP A 158 -4.05 -6.78 -54.48
C ASP A 158 -3.43 -6.79 -53.07
N VAL A 159 -4.04 -7.49 -52.12
CA VAL A 159 -3.59 -7.57 -50.71
C VAL A 159 -2.28 -8.36 -50.54
N GLU A 160 -2.01 -9.34 -51.41
CA GLU A 160 -0.76 -10.12 -51.36
C GLU A 160 0.48 -9.28 -51.73
N LEU A 161 0.32 -8.21 -52.51
CA LEU A 161 1.41 -7.31 -52.92
C LEU A 161 1.87 -6.38 -51.79
N LEU A 162 0.92 -5.75 -51.09
CA LEU A 162 1.20 -4.91 -49.90
C LEU A 162 1.93 -5.67 -48.79
N THR A 163 1.73 -7.00 -48.73
CA THR A 163 2.38 -7.85 -47.74
C THR A 163 3.88 -8.08 -48.05
N GLN A 164 4.33 -7.88 -49.30
CA GLN A 164 5.76 -7.97 -49.65
C GLN A 164 6.53 -6.67 -49.37
N GLU A 165 5.97 -5.48 -49.65
CA GLU A 165 6.70 -4.22 -49.45
C GLU A 165 7.04 -3.94 -47.97
N ILE A 166 6.23 -4.45 -47.04
CA ILE A 166 6.48 -4.37 -45.59
C ILE A 166 7.72 -5.19 -45.15
N VAL A 167 8.17 -6.16 -45.95
CA VAL A 167 9.32 -7.02 -45.63
C VAL A 167 10.66 -6.35 -45.95
N ASP A 168 10.70 -5.43 -46.93
CA ASP A 168 11.94 -4.78 -47.42
C ASP A 168 12.34 -3.51 -46.62
N LEU A 169 11.74 -3.26 -45.45
CA LEU A 169 11.99 -2.07 -44.60
C LEU A 169 13.40 -1.98 -43.96
N ASP A 170 14.27 -2.97 -44.16
CA ASP A 170 15.44 -3.28 -43.31
C ASP A 170 16.69 -2.37 -43.50
N ILE A 171 16.56 -1.20 -44.15
CA ILE A 171 17.71 -0.31 -44.45
C ILE A 171 17.49 1.16 -44.04
N ALA A 172 16.25 1.67 -44.03
CA ALA A 172 16.00 3.11 -43.89
C ALA A 172 16.04 3.62 -42.43
N GLN A 173 15.39 2.90 -41.50
CA GLN A 173 15.09 3.41 -40.14
C GLN A 173 16.07 2.94 -39.05
N ALA A 174 17.02 2.06 -39.37
CA ALA A 174 17.98 1.49 -38.42
C ALA A 174 18.87 2.54 -37.70
N ALA A 175 18.99 3.75 -38.24
CA ALA A 175 19.74 4.85 -37.63
C ALA A 175 19.02 5.51 -36.44
N ASP A 176 17.69 5.54 -36.43
CA ASP A 176 16.88 6.23 -35.42
C ASP A 176 16.42 5.29 -34.30
N LEU A 177 16.08 4.04 -34.63
CA LEU A 177 15.90 2.96 -33.63
C LEU A 177 17.14 2.81 -32.72
N LYS A 178 18.34 3.08 -33.26
CA LYS A 178 19.61 3.08 -32.53
C LYS A 178 19.77 4.26 -31.57
N LYS A 179 19.16 5.42 -31.83
CA LYS A 179 19.15 6.56 -30.88
C LYS A 179 18.27 6.27 -29.67
N LEU A 180 17.16 5.57 -29.89
CA LEU A 180 16.15 5.24 -28.88
C LEU A 180 16.54 4.04 -27.98
N GLY A 181 17.74 3.49 -28.13
CA GLY A 181 18.22 2.35 -27.33
C GLY A 181 17.51 1.02 -27.60
N LEU A 182 16.74 0.91 -28.68
CA LEU A 182 15.90 -0.25 -29.01
C LEU A 182 16.68 -1.45 -29.57
N GLU A 183 18.01 -1.35 -29.67
CA GLU A 183 18.90 -2.40 -30.20
C GLU A 183 18.61 -3.82 -29.62
N PRO A 184 18.36 -4.00 -28.30
CA PRO A 184 18.06 -5.31 -27.74
C PRO A 184 16.75 -5.92 -28.26
N ILE A 185 15.77 -5.11 -28.65
CA ILE A 185 14.49 -5.61 -29.17
C ILE A 185 14.65 -6.09 -30.62
N THR A 186 15.38 -5.33 -31.44
CA THR A 186 15.70 -5.72 -32.82
C THR A 186 16.64 -6.94 -32.88
N GLU A 187 17.62 -7.03 -31.97
CA GLU A 187 18.50 -8.20 -31.86
C GLU A 187 17.73 -9.46 -31.42
N ASN A 188 16.88 -9.35 -30.39
CA ASN A 188 16.04 -10.48 -29.98
C ASN A 188 15.04 -10.91 -31.08
N LEU A 189 14.46 -9.97 -31.84
CA LEU A 189 13.59 -10.31 -32.97
C LEU A 189 14.36 -11.05 -34.07
N SER A 190 15.57 -10.62 -34.42
CA SER A 190 16.36 -11.29 -35.47
C SER A 190 16.76 -12.71 -35.07
N VAL A 191 17.15 -12.91 -33.80
CA VAL A 191 17.42 -14.24 -33.24
C VAL A 191 16.16 -15.11 -33.22
N LEU A 192 15.03 -14.59 -32.75
CA LEU A 192 13.76 -15.35 -32.70
C LEU A 192 13.20 -15.68 -34.09
N LYS A 193 13.42 -14.83 -35.11
CA LYS A 193 13.09 -15.14 -36.51
C LYS A 193 13.95 -16.28 -37.04
N ALA A 194 15.28 -16.25 -36.81
CA ALA A 194 16.17 -17.34 -37.23
C ALA A 194 15.91 -18.66 -36.48
N GLU A 195 15.53 -18.60 -35.20
CA GLU A 195 15.09 -19.78 -34.44
C GLU A 195 13.73 -20.31 -34.92
N LEU A 196 12.81 -19.44 -35.33
CA LEU A 196 11.51 -19.82 -35.89
C LEU A 196 11.69 -20.50 -37.26
N GLU A 197 12.50 -19.93 -38.16
CA GLU A 197 12.83 -20.50 -39.47
C GLU A 197 13.48 -21.88 -39.32
N ALA A 198 14.42 -22.04 -38.38
CA ALA A 198 15.02 -23.34 -38.04
C ALA A 198 14.02 -24.34 -37.42
N ALA A 199 13.01 -23.86 -36.67
CA ALA A 199 11.96 -24.70 -36.10
C ALA A 199 10.95 -25.14 -37.17
N GLU A 200 10.58 -24.27 -38.11
CA GLU A 200 9.74 -24.58 -39.27
C GLU A 200 10.40 -25.64 -40.16
N LEU A 201 11.68 -25.47 -40.47
CA LEU A 201 12.48 -26.47 -41.21
C LEU A 201 12.55 -27.83 -40.47
N SER A 202 12.43 -27.84 -39.14
CA SER A 202 12.39 -29.08 -38.34
C SER A 202 11.02 -29.79 -38.33
N LEU A 203 9.96 -29.11 -38.79
CA LEU A 203 8.60 -29.63 -38.94
C LEU A 203 8.23 -29.95 -40.39
N ASP A 204 9.00 -29.45 -41.36
CA ASP A 204 8.94 -29.87 -42.77
C ASP A 204 9.54 -31.28 -42.92
N ILE A 205 8.65 -32.29 -42.98
CA ILE A 205 9.06 -33.69 -43.18
C ILE A 205 9.34 -33.99 -44.67
N ASP A 206 8.80 -33.22 -45.62
CA ASP A 206 9.11 -33.39 -47.04
C ASP A 206 10.56 -32.99 -47.33
N GLN A 207 11.01 -31.83 -46.83
CA GLN A 207 12.43 -31.41 -46.86
C GLN A 207 13.34 -32.44 -46.19
N GLN A 208 12.95 -33.02 -45.05
CA GLN A 208 13.72 -34.08 -44.37
C GLN A 208 13.74 -35.40 -45.15
N ILE A 209 12.73 -35.71 -45.96
CA ILE A 209 12.70 -36.87 -46.85
C ILE A 209 13.62 -36.64 -48.05
N ASP A 210 13.62 -35.44 -48.64
CA ASP A 210 14.48 -35.09 -49.77
C ASP A 210 15.96 -35.02 -49.35
N ASP A 211 16.29 -34.41 -48.22
CA ASP A 211 17.66 -34.38 -47.68
C ASP A 211 18.17 -35.80 -47.34
N ALA A 212 17.34 -36.63 -46.68
CA ALA A 212 17.69 -38.03 -46.40
C ALA A 212 17.84 -38.87 -47.69
N THR A 213 17.12 -38.51 -48.75
CA THR A 213 17.26 -39.14 -50.08
C THR A 213 18.54 -38.70 -50.77
N ALA A 214 18.93 -37.43 -50.65
CA ALA A 214 20.17 -36.88 -51.20
C ALA A 214 21.43 -37.45 -50.51
N ASP A 215 21.40 -37.61 -49.18
CA ASP A 215 22.48 -38.23 -48.39
C ASP A 215 22.57 -39.76 -48.54
N GLY A 216 21.61 -40.39 -49.23
CA GLY A 216 21.62 -41.83 -49.49
C GLY A 216 21.30 -42.67 -48.24
N ALA A 217 20.32 -42.22 -47.44
CA ALA A 217 19.81 -42.96 -46.29
C ALA A 217 19.24 -44.34 -46.66
N LYS A 218 19.04 -45.19 -45.66
CA LYS A 218 18.46 -46.53 -45.86
C LYS A 218 16.96 -46.46 -46.10
N GLU A 219 16.43 -47.42 -46.86
CA GLU A 219 14.99 -47.56 -47.11
C GLU A 219 14.16 -47.57 -45.81
N ASP A 220 14.60 -48.30 -44.77
CA ASP A 220 13.97 -48.31 -43.43
C ASP A 220 13.77 -46.89 -42.84
N THR A 221 14.73 -45.99 -43.09
CA THR A 221 14.71 -44.60 -42.59
C THR A 221 13.71 -43.76 -43.40
N LEU A 222 13.70 -43.92 -44.72
CA LEU A 222 12.75 -43.22 -45.59
C LEU A 222 11.31 -43.72 -45.40
N GLU A 223 11.10 -45.01 -45.16
CA GLU A 223 9.80 -45.58 -44.81
C GLU A 223 9.32 -45.09 -43.42
N SER A 224 10.25 -44.95 -42.46
CA SER A 224 9.94 -44.35 -41.15
C SER A 224 9.53 -42.88 -41.28
N LEU A 225 10.23 -42.07 -42.08
CA LEU A 225 9.90 -40.66 -42.31
C LEU A 225 8.55 -40.50 -43.03
N ARG A 226 8.29 -41.27 -44.11
CA ARG A 226 6.99 -41.26 -44.82
C ARG A 226 5.82 -41.65 -43.93
N ARG A 227 6.02 -42.61 -43.00
CA ARG A 227 5.01 -42.95 -41.98
C ARG A 227 4.78 -41.78 -41.00
N LEU A 228 5.83 -41.05 -40.63
CA LEU A 228 5.73 -39.89 -39.74
C LEU A 228 5.00 -38.72 -40.43
N GLN A 229 5.25 -38.50 -41.73
CA GLN A 229 4.52 -37.55 -42.58
C GLN A 229 3.02 -37.87 -42.65
N GLN A 230 2.64 -39.13 -42.90
CA GLN A 230 1.23 -39.54 -42.88
C GLN A 230 0.59 -39.31 -41.50
N VAL A 231 1.31 -39.63 -40.42
CA VAL A 231 0.85 -39.40 -39.04
C VAL A 231 0.72 -37.91 -38.71
N GLN A 232 1.53 -37.03 -39.31
CA GLN A 232 1.43 -35.58 -39.17
C GLN A 232 0.19 -35.03 -39.88
N GLN A 233 -0.05 -35.40 -41.15
CA GLN A 233 -1.19 -34.92 -41.94
C GLN A 233 -2.54 -35.33 -41.32
N GLU A 234 -2.71 -36.63 -41.04
CA GLU A 234 -3.95 -37.14 -40.42
C GLU A 234 -4.23 -36.52 -39.04
N PHE A 235 -3.20 -36.14 -38.28
CA PHE A 235 -3.36 -35.52 -36.96
C PHE A 235 -3.69 -34.03 -37.04
N ALA A 236 -3.11 -33.32 -38.02
CA ALA A 236 -3.38 -31.90 -38.25
C ALA A 236 -4.84 -31.67 -38.69
N GLU A 237 -5.39 -32.50 -39.57
CA GLU A 237 -6.79 -32.40 -40.02
C GLU A 237 -7.78 -32.63 -38.87
N ASP A 238 -7.58 -33.67 -38.05
CA ASP A 238 -8.44 -33.96 -36.89
C ASP A 238 -8.41 -32.84 -35.84
N LEU A 239 -7.22 -32.29 -35.51
CA LEU A 239 -7.08 -31.18 -34.56
C LEU A 239 -7.67 -29.87 -35.08
N ASP A 240 -7.44 -29.51 -36.34
CA ASP A 240 -8.00 -28.30 -36.95
C ASP A 240 -9.54 -28.37 -37.01
N GLY A 241 -10.09 -29.52 -37.40
CA GLY A 241 -11.54 -29.78 -37.37
C GLY A 241 -12.15 -29.63 -35.97
N ALA A 242 -11.48 -30.17 -34.95
CA ALA A 242 -11.91 -30.02 -33.56
C ALA A 242 -11.82 -28.56 -33.06
N ARG A 243 -10.69 -27.88 -33.29
CA ARG A 243 -10.48 -26.46 -32.93
C ARG A 243 -11.53 -25.56 -33.60
N LYS A 244 -11.81 -25.74 -34.89
CA LYS A 244 -12.84 -25.01 -35.64
C LYS A 244 -14.24 -25.24 -35.06
N LYS A 245 -14.56 -26.48 -34.64
CA LYS A 245 -15.86 -26.78 -33.99
C LYS A 245 -16.00 -26.07 -32.64
N VAL A 246 -14.97 -26.09 -31.80
CA VAL A 246 -14.95 -25.39 -30.49
C VAL A 246 -15.13 -23.88 -30.68
N SER A 247 -14.34 -23.24 -31.55
CA SER A 247 -14.48 -21.80 -31.84
C SER A 247 -15.87 -21.43 -32.37
N ALA A 248 -16.45 -22.24 -33.26
CA ALA A 248 -17.79 -22.03 -33.80
C ALA A 248 -18.92 -22.29 -32.78
N LEU A 249 -18.67 -23.03 -31.70
CA LEU A 249 -19.58 -23.20 -30.56
C LEU A 249 -19.45 -22.04 -29.57
N ALA A 250 -18.23 -21.69 -29.18
CA ALA A 250 -17.94 -20.58 -28.27
C ALA A 250 -18.48 -19.23 -28.81
N PHE A 251 -18.35 -18.98 -30.11
CA PHE A 251 -18.93 -17.79 -30.75
C PHE A 251 -20.46 -17.77 -30.68
N ARG A 252 -21.13 -18.90 -30.99
CA ARG A 252 -22.60 -19.03 -30.90
C ARG A 252 -23.09 -18.88 -29.45
N LEU A 253 -22.38 -19.45 -28.49
CA LEU A 253 -22.67 -19.31 -27.07
C LEU A 253 -22.48 -17.86 -26.58
N LYS A 254 -21.47 -17.14 -27.07
CA LYS A 254 -21.28 -15.71 -26.78
C LYS A 254 -22.49 -14.88 -27.25
N SER A 255 -22.98 -15.12 -28.46
CA SER A 255 -24.21 -14.48 -28.96
C SER A 255 -25.44 -14.84 -28.11
N LYS A 256 -25.63 -16.11 -27.76
CA LYS A 256 -26.78 -16.54 -26.95
C LYS A 256 -26.74 -16.10 -25.49
N ASN A 257 -25.55 -15.90 -24.93
CA ASN A 257 -25.39 -15.24 -23.63
C ASN A 257 -25.83 -13.77 -23.69
N ALA A 258 -25.53 -13.05 -24.78
CA ALA A 258 -26.01 -11.68 -24.96
C ALA A 258 -27.55 -11.62 -25.05
N ASP A 259 -28.18 -12.49 -25.85
CA ASP A 259 -29.65 -12.62 -25.92
C ASP A 259 -30.27 -12.87 -24.53
N ARG A 260 -29.67 -13.78 -23.75
CA ARG A 260 -30.11 -14.12 -22.38
C ARG A 260 -29.95 -12.93 -21.44
N ASP A 261 -28.82 -12.23 -21.50
CA ASP A 261 -28.52 -11.15 -20.57
C ASP A 261 -29.33 -9.88 -20.87
N GLU A 262 -29.73 -9.67 -22.12
CA GLU A 262 -30.79 -8.73 -22.50
C GLU A 262 -32.12 -9.10 -21.83
N LYS A 263 -32.59 -10.35 -21.95
CA LYS A 263 -33.89 -10.75 -21.38
C LYS A 263 -33.89 -10.86 -19.85
N ARG A 264 -32.74 -11.11 -19.25
CA ARG A 264 -32.53 -10.93 -17.82
C ARG A 264 -32.67 -9.46 -17.43
N ALA A 265 -32.02 -8.55 -18.15
CA ALA A 265 -32.12 -7.12 -17.89
C ALA A 265 -33.57 -6.62 -18.05
N ASP A 266 -34.30 -7.04 -19.09
CA ASP A 266 -35.73 -6.75 -19.26
C ASP A 266 -36.56 -7.19 -18.03
N TYR A 267 -36.30 -8.39 -17.50
CA TYR A 267 -36.99 -8.90 -16.31
C TYR A 267 -36.62 -8.11 -15.03
N ASP A 268 -35.32 -7.90 -14.77
CA ASP A 268 -34.82 -7.17 -13.59
C ASP A 268 -35.26 -5.69 -13.61
N LEU A 269 -35.32 -5.06 -14.80
CA LEU A 269 -35.93 -3.73 -15.00
C LEU A 269 -37.43 -3.73 -14.71
N GLY A 270 -38.15 -4.79 -15.11
CA GLY A 270 -39.56 -4.98 -14.81
C GLY A 270 -39.84 -5.04 -13.31
N ILE A 271 -38.97 -5.71 -12.53
CA ILE A 271 -39.04 -5.73 -11.07
C ILE A 271 -38.78 -4.34 -10.50
N ARG A 272 -37.71 -3.66 -10.94
CA ARG A 272 -37.33 -2.32 -10.46
C ARG A 272 -38.44 -1.30 -10.69
N ASP A 273 -39.05 -1.33 -11.86
CA ASP A 273 -40.10 -0.38 -12.27
C ASP A 273 -41.51 -0.84 -11.80
N ASN A 274 -41.58 -1.93 -11.03
CA ASN A 274 -42.76 -2.48 -10.38
C ASN A 274 -43.91 -2.72 -11.37
N ALA A 275 -43.57 -3.39 -12.49
CA ALA A 275 -44.49 -3.81 -13.54
C ALA A 275 -45.55 -4.79 -13.03
N ASP A 276 -46.63 -4.98 -13.79
CA ASP A 276 -47.70 -5.88 -13.41
C ASP A 276 -47.29 -7.36 -13.48
N GLY A 277 -47.99 -8.21 -12.72
CA GLY A 277 -47.68 -9.63 -12.62
C GLY A 277 -47.92 -10.47 -13.88
N GLY A 278 -48.54 -9.92 -14.93
CA GLY A 278 -48.57 -10.53 -16.27
C GLY A 278 -47.27 -10.23 -17.00
N THR A 279 -46.95 -8.95 -17.19
CA THR A 279 -45.71 -8.50 -17.83
C THR A 279 -44.44 -9.11 -17.20
N LEU A 280 -44.43 -9.29 -15.87
CA LEU A 280 -43.33 -9.98 -15.17
C LEU A 280 -43.26 -11.49 -15.45
N ALA A 281 -44.40 -12.16 -15.63
CA ALA A 281 -44.43 -13.59 -15.95
C ALA A 281 -43.96 -13.83 -17.40
N ASP A 282 -44.43 -13.02 -18.35
CA ASP A 282 -44.05 -13.11 -19.76
C ASP A 282 -42.53 -12.92 -19.94
N ARG A 283 -41.94 -11.89 -19.30
CA ARG A 283 -40.47 -11.66 -19.30
C ARG A 283 -39.68 -12.79 -18.63
N LEU A 284 -40.23 -13.42 -17.59
CA LEU A 284 -39.59 -14.57 -16.94
C LEU A 284 -39.61 -15.82 -17.83
N GLU A 285 -40.64 -15.99 -18.65
CA GLU A 285 -40.70 -17.07 -19.65
C GLU A 285 -39.73 -16.81 -20.82
N GLU A 286 -39.60 -15.56 -21.30
CA GLU A 286 -38.57 -15.17 -22.29
C GLU A 286 -37.13 -15.36 -21.79
N PHE A 287 -36.86 -14.97 -20.53
CA PHE A 287 -35.56 -15.24 -19.89
C PHE A 287 -35.32 -16.74 -19.70
N GLY A 288 -36.32 -17.52 -19.26
CA GLY A 288 -36.19 -18.97 -19.10
C GLY A 288 -35.94 -19.70 -20.42
N GLY A 289 -36.59 -19.27 -21.50
CA GLY A 289 -36.39 -19.81 -22.85
C GLY A 289 -35.03 -19.47 -23.44
N THR A 290 -34.56 -18.23 -23.27
CA THR A 290 -33.21 -17.83 -23.71
C THR A 290 -32.09 -18.47 -22.89
N GLN A 291 -32.28 -18.63 -21.57
CA GLN A 291 -31.35 -19.37 -20.73
C GLN A 291 -31.26 -20.84 -21.17
N GLY A 292 -32.39 -21.54 -21.38
CA GLY A 292 -32.36 -22.95 -21.79
C GLY A 292 -31.57 -23.22 -23.07
N GLY A 293 -31.66 -22.33 -24.07
CA GLY A 293 -30.88 -22.41 -25.30
C GLY A 293 -29.39 -22.03 -25.15
N ALA A 294 -29.04 -21.24 -24.13
CA ALA A 294 -27.64 -20.98 -23.77
C ALA A 294 -27.04 -22.17 -23.00
N ASP A 295 -27.80 -22.78 -22.09
CA ASP A 295 -27.40 -23.96 -21.32
C ASP A 295 -27.20 -25.19 -22.25
N GLU A 296 -28.01 -25.36 -23.30
CA GLU A 296 -27.84 -26.40 -24.33
C GLU A 296 -26.54 -26.20 -25.14
N LEU A 297 -26.24 -24.97 -25.58
CA LEU A 297 -25.00 -24.66 -26.30
C LEU A 297 -23.75 -24.73 -25.41
N ALA A 298 -23.88 -24.49 -24.10
CA ALA A 298 -22.79 -24.69 -23.14
C ALA A 298 -22.43 -26.17 -23.00
N LEU A 299 -23.43 -27.07 -23.04
CA LEU A 299 -23.21 -28.52 -23.08
C LEU A 299 -22.60 -28.97 -24.42
N GLU A 300 -23.08 -28.47 -25.57
CA GLU A 300 -22.45 -28.76 -26.88
C GLU A 300 -20.98 -28.31 -26.92
N LEU A 301 -20.67 -27.15 -26.32
CA LEU A 301 -19.30 -26.63 -26.20
C LEU A 301 -18.45 -27.54 -25.31
N GLN A 302 -18.94 -27.90 -24.12
CA GLN A 302 -18.22 -28.79 -23.20
C GLN A 302 -17.90 -30.15 -23.83
N ASP A 303 -18.85 -30.77 -24.55
CA ASP A 303 -18.63 -32.01 -25.31
C ASP A 303 -17.58 -31.83 -26.43
N ALA A 304 -17.50 -30.63 -27.04
CA ALA A 304 -16.49 -30.33 -28.07
C ALA A 304 -15.10 -30.02 -27.48
N GLU A 305 -15.03 -29.43 -26.29
CA GLU A 305 -13.79 -29.14 -25.56
C GLU A 305 -13.16 -30.43 -25.03
N VAL A 306 -13.94 -31.31 -24.38
CA VAL A 306 -13.48 -32.66 -23.99
C VAL A 306 -13.00 -33.44 -25.21
N ARG A 307 -13.68 -33.31 -26.35
CA ARG A 307 -13.29 -33.97 -27.60
C ARG A 307 -11.98 -33.43 -28.20
N LEU A 308 -11.66 -32.16 -27.97
CA LEU A 308 -10.38 -31.55 -28.35
C LEU A 308 -9.26 -31.98 -27.38
N GLU A 309 -9.56 -32.13 -26.09
CA GLU A 309 -8.65 -32.66 -25.07
C GLU A 309 -8.28 -34.13 -25.35
N GLU A 310 -9.25 -35.00 -25.66
CA GLU A 310 -9.04 -36.40 -26.09
C GLU A 310 -8.09 -36.54 -27.30
N LEU A 311 -8.15 -35.59 -28.24
CA LEU A 311 -7.29 -35.56 -29.42
C LEU A 311 -5.89 -35.00 -29.10
N SER A 312 -5.78 -34.14 -28.10
CA SER A 312 -4.52 -33.50 -27.68
C SER A 312 -3.70 -34.38 -26.70
N ASP A 313 -4.33 -35.34 -26.03
CA ASP A 313 -3.69 -36.31 -25.14
C ASP A 313 -3.03 -37.47 -25.93
N PRO A 314 -1.69 -37.65 -25.89
CA PRO A 314 -1.00 -38.74 -26.59
C PRO A 314 -1.26 -40.14 -26.01
N ASP A 315 -1.81 -40.27 -24.80
CA ASP A 315 -2.14 -41.56 -24.15
C ASP A 315 -3.62 -41.97 -24.35
N SER A 316 -4.43 -41.14 -25.01
CA SER A 316 -5.86 -41.38 -25.22
C SER A 316 -6.16 -42.65 -26.03
N GLU A 317 -7.33 -43.27 -25.84
CA GLU A 317 -7.72 -44.51 -26.55
C GLU A 317 -7.61 -44.41 -28.08
N GLN A 318 -7.72 -43.20 -28.64
CA GLN A 318 -7.60 -42.94 -30.06
C GLN A 318 -6.13 -42.76 -30.50
N ASN A 319 -5.30 -42.12 -29.67
CA ASN A 319 -3.88 -41.86 -29.97
C ASN A 319 -2.96 -43.04 -29.63
N LYS A 320 -3.37 -44.03 -28.83
CA LYS A 320 -2.58 -45.23 -28.44
C LYS A 320 -1.91 -45.99 -29.60
N GLY A 321 -2.42 -45.91 -30.82
CA GLY A 321 -1.79 -46.54 -32.00
C GLY A 321 -0.60 -45.77 -32.59
N ARG A 322 -0.44 -44.48 -32.21
CA ARG A 322 0.52 -43.50 -32.76
C ARG A 322 1.22 -42.68 -31.66
N SER A 323 1.06 -43.07 -30.39
CA SER A 323 1.35 -42.26 -29.20
C SER A 323 2.74 -41.62 -29.18
N ASN A 324 3.82 -42.38 -29.47
CA ASN A 324 5.18 -41.85 -29.48
C ASN A 324 5.41 -40.84 -30.62
N GLU A 325 4.90 -41.14 -31.81
CA GLU A 325 4.99 -40.26 -32.98
C GLU A 325 4.18 -38.96 -32.76
N VAL A 326 2.98 -39.07 -32.19
CA VAL A 326 2.10 -37.94 -31.85
C VAL A 326 2.69 -37.06 -30.75
N ALA A 327 3.25 -37.65 -29.67
CA ALA A 327 3.93 -36.90 -28.62
C ALA A 327 5.12 -36.09 -29.17
N THR A 328 5.91 -36.69 -30.07
CA THR A 328 7.06 -36.02 -30.72
C THR A 328 6.63 -34.85 -31.60
N LEU A 329 5.49 -34.98 -32.29
CA LEU A 329 4.92 -33.91 -33.12
C LEU A 329 4.30 -32.79 -32.27
N LEU A 330 3.59 -33.13 -31.19
CA LEU A 330 3.01 -32.17 -30.25
C LEU A 330 4.09 -31.31 -29.56
N GLU A 331 5.20 -31.91 -29.14
CA GLU A 331 6.33 -31.19 -28.53
C GLU A 331 6.94 -30.16 -29.50
N ARG A 332 7.15 -30.54 -30.77
CA ARG A 332 7.64 -29.61 -31.81
C ARG A 332 6.62 -28.53 -32.16
N GLN A 333 5.33 -28.89 -32.30
CA GLN A 333 4.27 -27.93 -32.60
C GLN A 333 4.08 -26.92 -31.47
N ALA A 334 4.17 -27.34 -30.21
CA ALA A 334 4.11 -26.45 -29.05
C ALA A 334 5.27 -25.44 -29.05
N ALA A 335 6.50 -25.89 -29.35
CA ALA A 335 7.65 -25.01 -29.48
C ALA A 335 7.51 -24.00 -30.63
N LEU A 336 6.97 -24.42 -31.78
CA LEU A 336 6.67 -23.52 -32.90
C LEU A 336 5.56 -22.51 -32.56
N ASP A 337 4.46 -22.97 -31.95
CA ASP A 337 3.35 -22.12 -31.52
C ASP A 337 3.81 -21.08 -30.47
N GLU A 338 4.77 -21.42 -29.62
CA GLU A 338 5.42 -20.49 -28.67
C GLU A 338 6.29 -19.45 -29.41
N LYS A 339 7.16 -19.89 -30.33
CA LYS A 339 8.03 -18.99 -31.12
C LYS A 339 7.23 -18.04 -32.01
N LYS A 340 6.14 -18.51 -32.64
CA LYS A 340 5.25 -17.64 -33.43
C LYS A 340 4.60 -16.56 -32.58
N LYS A 341 4.04 -16.90 -31.42
CA LYS A 341 3.48 -15.91 -30.48
C LYS A 341 4.52 -14.92 -29.98
N ALA A 342 5.77 -15.34 -29.79
CA ALA A 342 6.87 -14.43 -29.43
C ALA A 342 7.19 -13.44 -30.57
N VAL A 343 7.28 -13.91 -31.81
CA VAL A 343 7.54 -13.06 -33.00
C VAL A 343 6.35 -12.12 -33.28
N GLU A 344 5.11 -12.61 -33.21
CA GLU A 344 3.89 -11.79 -33.33
C GLU A 344 3.86 -10.68 -32.28
N LYS A 345 4.10 -11.02 -31.00
CA LYS A 345 4.12 -10.06 -29.89
C LYS A 345 5.21 -9.00 -30.06
N LEU A 346 6.41 -9.37 -30.49
CA LEU A 346 7.51 -8.42 -30.74
C LEU A 346 7.22 -7.54 -31.96
N THR A 347 6.65 -8.11 -33.04
CA THR A 347 6.26 -7.35 -34.24
C THR A 347 5.16 -6.33 -33.92
N ALA A 348 4.11 -6.74 -33.20
CA ALA A 348 3.04 -5.85 -32.75
C ALA A 348 3.53 -4.77 -31.75
N SER A 349 4.57 -5.09 -30.95
CA SER A 349 5.21 -4.10 -30.08
C SER A 349 5.99 -3.07 -30.90
N LEU A 350 6.69 -3.49 -31.96
CA LEU A 350 7.41 -2.58 -32.86
C LEU A 350 6.46 -1.69 -33.66
N THR A 351 5.37 -2.21 -34.21
CA THR A 351 4.38 -1.37 -34.91
C THR A 351 3.74 -0.35 -33.95
N LEU A 352 3.39 -0.75 -32.73
CA LEU A 352 2.82 0.18 -31.74
C LEU A 352 3.83 1.24 -31.27
N ILE A 353 5.12 0.91 -31.17
CA ILE A 353 6.19 1.89 -30.92
C ILE A 353 6.36 2.83 -32.12
N GLN A 354 6.27 2.32 -33.36
CA GLN A 354 6.35 3.11 -34.58
C GLN A 354 5.16 4.09 -34.68
N ASP A 355 3.93 3.63 -34.45
CA ASP A 355 2.73 4.48 -34.39
C ASP A 355 2.84 5.55 -33.30
N SER A 356 3.43 5.21 -32.14
CA SER A 356 3.66 6.15 -31.03
C SER A 356 4.71 7.22 -31.38
N LEU A 357 5.75 6.86 -32.13
CA LEU A 357 6.76 7.81 -32.63
C LEU A 357 6.15 8.76 -33.68
N ASP A 358 5.36 8.23 -34.59
CA ASP A 358 4.65 9.00 -35.62
C ASP A 358 3.61 9.98 -35.01
N ASP A 359 2.96 9.63 -33.89
CA ASP A 359 2.07 10.54 -33.16
C ASP A 359 2.85 11.64 -32.41
N ILE A 360 4.10 11.40 -32.01
CA ILE A 360 4.98 12.37 -31.32
C ILE A 360 5.61 13.37 -32.31
N ASP A 361 6.31 12.88 -33.34
CA ASP A 361 6.96 13.69 -34.39
C ASP A 361 6.58 13.19 -35.81
N PRO A 362 5.44 13.63 -36.37
CA PRO A 362 4.93 13.16 -37.66
C PRO A 362 5.75 13.72 -38.83
N GLN A 363 6.82 13.01 -39.20
CA GLN A 363 7.67 13.33 -40.36
C GLN A 363 6.92 13.23 -41.69
N ASP A 364 5.75 12.58 -41.72
CA ASP A 364 4.84 12.55 -42.86
C ASP A 364 3.91 13.80 -42.91
N ILE A 365 3.90 14.45 -44.08
CA ILE A 365 3.15 15.67 -44.38
C ILE A 365 1.64 15.47 -44.20
N ALA A 366 1.11 14.28 -44.55
CA ALA A 366 -0.31 13.98 -44.39
C ALA A 366 -0.73 13.92 -42.91
N LYS A 367 0.07 13.26 -42.07
CA LYS A 367 -0.14 13.16 -40.62
C LYS A 367 0.04 14.52 -39.93
N SER A 368 1.03 15.31 -40.33
CA SER A 368 1.19 16.70 -39.90
C SER A 368 -0.03 17.57 -40.25
N GLY A 369 -0.61 17.43 -41.45
CA GLY A 369 -1.84 18.12 -41.85
C GLY A 369 -3.06 17.75 -40.99
N LYS A 370 -3.22 16.47 -40.67
CA LYS A 370 -4.24 15.97 -39.73
C LYS A 370 -4.09 16.60 -38.33
N ARG A 371 -2.85 16.67 -37.81
CA ARG A 371 -2.55 17.28 -36.50
C ARG A 371 -2.84 18.79 -36.46
N TRP A 372 -2.61 19.50 -37.57
CA TRP A 372 -3.00 20.92 -37.74
C TRP A 372 -4.52 21.14 -37.83
N PHE A 373 -5.28 20.23 -38.45
CA PHE A 373 -6.73 20.31 -38.46
C PHE A 373 -7.35 20.06 -37.07
N MET A 374 -6.76 19.13 -36.30
CA MET A 374 -7.24 18.80 -34.94
C MET A 374 -7.04 19.93 -33.91
N SER A 375 -6.17 20.91 -34.18
CA SER A 375 -5.97 22.11 -33.34
C SER A 375 -6.84 23.31 -33.73
N TRP A 376 -7.82 23.14 -34.63
CA TRP A 376 -8.80 24.18 -34.91
C TRP A 376 -9.79 24.36 -33.76
N TRP A 377 -10.11 25.62 -33.41
CA TRP A 377 -10.94 26.01 -32.26
C TRP A 377 -12.27 25.23 -32.05
N ILE A 378 -12.95 24.84 -33.13
CA ILE A 378 -14.17 24.02 -33.04
C ILE A 378 -13.85 22.58 -32.65
N VAL A 379 -12.79 21.99 -33.21
CA VAL A 379 -12.35 20.62 -32.92
C VAL A 379 -11.76 20.55 -31.52
N GLU A 380 -10.98 21.55 -31.11
CA GLU A 380 -10.43 21.67 -29.76
C GLU A 380 -11.55 21.73 -28.69
N GLY A 381 -12.68 22.37 -29.00
CA GLY A 381 -13.85 22.45 -28.13
C GLY A 381 -14.56 21.11 -27.85
N PHE A 382 -14.32 20.05 -28.65
CA PHE A 382 -14.94 18.73 -28.46
C PHE A 382 -13.92 17.59 -28.22
N ASN A 383 -12.71 17.69 -28.79
CA ASN A 383 -11.64 16.69 -28.64
C ASN A 383 -10.23 17.32 -28.56
N GLY A 384 -10.11 18.51 -27.96
CA GLY A 384 -8.82 19.18 -27.75
C GLY A 384 -7.93 18.50 -26.71
N GLN A 385 -6.62 18.73 -26.86
CA GLN A 385 -5.57 18.18 -25.98
C GLN A 385 -5.65 18.66 -24.52
N ARG A 386 -6.44 19.71 -24.24
CA ARG A 386 -6.64 20.32 -22.90
C ARG A 386 -7.97 19.92 -22.24
N LYS A 387 -8.51 18.75 -22.59
CA LYS A 387 -9.78 18.22 -22.07
C LYS A 387 -9.64 17.74 -20.62
N VAL A 388 -10.53 18.21 -19.74
CA VAL A 388 -10.64 17.68 -18.37
C VAL A 388 -11.05 16.21 -18.43
N VAL A 389 -10.17 15.33 -17.95
CA VAL A 389 -10.46 13.90 -17.77
C VAL A 389 -11.23 13.76 -16.47
N GLN A 390 -12.41 13.13 -16.52
CA GLN A 390 -13.26 12.95 -15.34
C GLN A 390 -13.79 11.52 -15.26
N ASP A 391 -13.40 10.81 -14.21
CA ASP A 391 -13.92 9.50 -13.85
C ASP A 391 -15.12 9.68 -12.89
N TRP A 392 -16.29 9.15 -13.27
CA TRP A 392 -17.52 9.22 -12.48
C TRP A 392 -17.73 7.88 -11.77
N LEU A 393 -17.79 7.89 -10.44
CA LEU A 393 -17.86 6.68 -9.61
C LEU A 393 -19.14 6.72 -8.76
N PRO A 394 -20.26 6.15 -9.26
CA PRO A 394 -21.57 6.33 -8.63
C PRO A 394 -21.70 5.50 -7.34
N ASP A 395 -21.21 4.26 -7.36
CA ASP A 395 -21.34 3.33 -6.24
C ASP A 395 -20.35 3.62 -5.10
N LEU A 396 -19.18 4.18 -5.43
CA LEU A 396 -18.10 4.45 -4.47
C LEU A 396 -18.30 5.75 -3.69
N HIS A 397 -19.35 5.77 -2.87
CA HIS A 397 -19.79 6.95 -2.13
C HIS A 397 -18.76 7.48 -1.13
N GLN A 398 -18.60 8.80 -1.08
CA GLN A 398 -17.93 9.51 0.01
C GLN A 398 -18.95 10.22 0.91
N THR A 399 -18.66 10.29 2.21
CA THR A 399 -19.46 11.09 3.16
C THR A 399 -18.80 12.45 3.32
N LEU A 400 -19.55 13.54 3.14
CA LEU A 400 -19.10 14.90 3.46
C LEU A 400 -20.09 15.50 4.45
N GLY A 401 -19.63 15.84 5.65
CA GLY A 401 -20.44 16.34 6.77
C GLY A 401 -21.54 15.38 7.20
N MET A 402 -22.75 15.57 6.66
CA MET A 402 -23.95 14.77 6.97
C MET A 402 -24.60 14.09 5.76
N THR A 403 -23.97 14.16 4.59
CA THR A 403 -24.51 13.65 3.32
C THR A 403 -23.54 12.65 2.68
N ARG A 404 -24.05 11.58 2.08
CA ARG A 404 -23.27 10.72 1.16
C ARG A 404 -23.49 11.17 -0.27
N ILE A 405 -22.40 11.32 -1.02
CA ILE A 405 -22.41 11.67 -2.45
C ILE A 405 -21.59 10.65 -3.24
N ALA A 406 -21.89 10.52 -4.54
CA ALA A 406 -21.02 9.82 -5.48
C ALA A 406 -19.61 10.46 -5.52
N ARG A 407 -18.60 9.66 -5.83
CA ARG A 407 -17.22 10.16 -5.99
C ARG A 407 -17.00 10.61 -7.43
N PHE A 408 -16.27 11.72 -7.55
CA PHE A 408 -15.77 12.26 -8.80
C PHE A 408 -14.26 12.26 -8.71
N ASP A 409 -13.60 11.84 -9.77
CA ASP A 409 -12.16 11.96 -9.90
C ASP A 409 -11.79 12.74 -11.16
N ARG A 410 -10.72 13.53 -11.06
CA ARG A 410 -10.19 14.38 -12.13
C ARG A 410 -8.66 14.38 -12.15
N CYS A 411 -7.99 13.61 -11.29
CA CYS A 411 -6.54 13.66 -11.12
C CYS A 411 -5.79 13.39 -12.44
N ARG A 412 -6.34 12.54 -13.32
CA ARG A 412 -5.83 12.27 -14.68
C ARG A 412 -5.83 13.48 -15.63
N THR A 413 -6.49 14.59 -15.27
CA THR A 413 -6.39 15.88 -16.00
C THR A 413 -5.00 16.49 -15.90
N CYS A 414 -4.28 16.24 -14.79
CA CYS A 414 -2.90 16.70 -14.59
C CYS A 414 -1.91 15.52 -14.65
N HIS A 415 -2.28 14.39 -14.04
CA HIS A 415 -1.52 13.13 -14.09
C HIS A 415 -1.84 12.34 -15.37
N MET A 416 -1.58 12.95 -16.53
CA MET A 416 -2.03 12.47 -17.84
C MET A 416 -1.48 11.09 -18.22
N ASN A 417 -0.30 10.73 -17.71
CA ASN A 417 0.40 9.49 -18.04
C ASN A 417 0.23 8.39 -16.97
N VAL A 418 -0.59 8.59 -15.93
CA VAL A 418 -0.58 7.75 -14.73
C VAL A 418 -0.90 6.28 -15.00
N ASP A 419 -1.73 6.01 -16.01
CA ASP A 419 -2.15 4.69 -16.50
C ASP A 419 -1.38 4.19 -17.73
N ALA A 420 -0.46 5.00 -18.28
CA ALA A 420 0.32 4.66 -19.47
C ALA A 420 1.36 3.55 -19.18
N THR A 421 1.19 2.40 -19.82
CA THR A 421 1.98 1.18 -19.60
C THR A 421 2.69 0.76 -20.89
N ALA A 422 3.99 0.51 -20.82
CA ALA A 422 4.81 0.03 -21.94
C ALA A 422 4.72 -1.50 -22.09
N PRO A 423 5.04 -2.05 -23.29
CA PRO A 423 5.03 -3.48 -23.54
C PRO A 423 5.83 -4.28 -22.50
N GLY A 424 5.19 -5.30 -21.92
CA GLY A 424 5.80 -6.12 -20.85
C GLY A 424 5.52 -5.64 -19.43
N SER A 425 4.48 -4.83 -19.20
CA SER A 425 4.07 -4.34 -17.87
C SER A 425 5.14 -3.51 -17.17
N VAL A 426 5.76 -2.63 -17.94
CA VAL A 426 6.75 -1.65 -17.49
C VAL A 426 6.11 -0.26 -17.54
N ALA A 427 6.52 0.64 -16.65
CA ALA A 427 6.04 2.03 -16.68
C ALA A 427 6.45 2.70 -18.01
N ALA A 428 5.50 3.29 -18.77
CA ALA A 428 5.83 3.99 -20.00
C ALA A 428 6.63 5.28 -19.74
N PHE A 429 6.31 5.97 -18.65
CA PHE A 429 6.97 7.19 -18.21
C PHE A 429 7.47 6.98 -16.77
N PRO A 430 8.60 6.28 -16.57
CA PRO A 430 9.09 5.94 -15.24
C PRO A 430 9.39 7.18 -14.39
N GLY A 431 8.85 7.21 -13.18
CA GLY A 431 8.94 8.36 -12.28
C GLY A 431 10.36 8.57 -11.72
N GLY A 432 10.87 9.79 -11.84
CA GLY A 432 12.18 10.15 -11.31
C GLY A 432 12.45 11.66 -11.37
N THR A 433 13.54 12.09 -10.74
CA THR A 433 14.05 13.46 -10.87
C THR A 433 15.14 13.47 -11.95
N PRO A 434 14.92 14.13 -13.10
CA PRO A 434 15.96 14.37 -14.12
C PRO A 434 17.01 15.39 -13.61
N SER A 435 18.17 15.50 -14.26
CA SER A 435 19.18 16.49 -13.85
C SER A 435 18.78 17.93 -14.15
N ASP A 436 17.94 18.16 -15.17
CA ASP A 436 17.24 19.42 -15.40
C ASP A 436 15.71 19.19 -15.36
N PRO A 437 14.99 19.68 -14.34
CA PRO A 437 13.54 19.58 -14.25
C PRO A 437 12.77 20.45 -15.24
N ASP A 438 13.37 21.49 -15.84
CA ASP A 438 12.68 22.41 -16.76
C ASP A 438 12.83 22.01 -18.24
N ASP A 439 13.76 21.10 -18.56
CA ASP A 439 14.02 20.62 -19.93
C ASP A 439 13.49 19.20 -20.19
N VAL A 440 12.43 19.10 -21.00
CA VAL A 440 11.77 17.82 -21.35
C VAL A 440 12.68 16.89 -22.15
N ASP A 441 13.63 17.40 -22.94
CA ASP A 441 14.56 16.55 -23.70
C ASP A 441 15.47 15.76 -22.73
N VAL A 442 15.84 16.37 -21.59
CA VAL A 442 16.60 15.71 -20.50
C VAL A 442 15.76 14.65 -19.78
N TRP A 443 14.45 14.84 -19.63
CA TRP A 443 13.56 13.83 -19.05
C TRP A 443 13.54 12.55 -19.91
N VAL A 444 13.55 12.73 -21.24
CA VAL A 444 13.56 11.65 -22.23
C VAL A 444 14.94 10.99 -22.31
N GLU A 445 16.04 11.76 -22.36
CA GLU A 445 17.41 11.21 -22.40
C GLU A 445 17.75 10.41 -21.12
N GLU A 446 17.36 10.90 -19.95
CA GLU A 446 17.58 10.17 -18.69
C GLU A 446 16.55 9.07 -18.41
N ASN A 447 15.46 9.02 -19.17
CA ASN A 447 14.26 8.22 -18.92
C ASN A 447 13.75 8.39 -17.46
N LYS A 448 13.49 9.65 -17.08
CA LYS A 448 13.01 10.05 -15.74
C LYS A 448 11.99 11.17 -15.85
N PHE A 449 10.74 10.86 -15.56
CA PHE A 449 9.65 11.81 -15.65
C PHE A 449 9.30 12.36 -14.25
N PRO A 450 9.31 13.68 -14.03
CA PRO A 450 8.83 14.26 -12.79
C PRO A 450 7.30 14.12 -12.69
N HIS A 451 6.76 14.06 -11.48
CA HIS A 451 5.31 14.20 -11.30
C HIS A 451 4.87 15.62 -11.71
N PRO A 452 3.72 15.79 -12.40
CA PRO A 452 2.66 14.80 -12.58
C PRO A 452 2.81 13.85 -13.78
N PHE A 453 3.83 13.99 -14.62
CA PHE A 453 3.98 13.34 -15.93
C PHE A 453 4.44 11.87 -15.91
N ALA A 454 4.70 11.31 -14.73
CA ALA A 454 5.08 9.91 -14.56
C ALA A 454 3.88 8.94 -14.51
N THR A 455 4.09 7.73 -15.05
CA THR A 455 3.24 6.55 -14.81
C THR A 455 3.19 6.19 -13.32
N HIS A 456 2.09 5.57 -12.87
CA HIS A 456 1.98 5.05 -11.51
C HIS A 456 3.08 4.01 -11.20
N PRO A 457 3.83 4.12 -10.08
CA PRO A 457 4.95 3.22 -9.79
C PRO A 457 4.57 1.73 -9.75
N ASN A 458 3.35 1.43 -9.31
CA ASN A 458 2.75 0.09 -9.32
C ASN A 458 1.48 0.11 -10.20
N HIS A 459 1.62 0.34 -11.51
CA HIS A 459 0.46 0.60 -12.38
C HIS A 459 -0.45 -0.62 -12.54
N GLU A 460 0.11 -1.83 -12.72
CA GLU A 460 -0.68 -3.06 -12.83
C GLU A 460 -1.51 -3.39 -11.57
N LEU A 461 -1.12 -2.88 -10.40
CA LEU A 461 -1.86 -3.10 -9.15
C LEU A 461 -2.95 -2.05 -8.87
N PHE A 462 -2.92 -0.90 -9.56
CA PHE A 462 -3.73 0.28 -9.18
C PHE A 462 -4.35 1.13 -10.28
N VAL A 463 -4.04 0.93 -11.58
CA VAL A 463 -4.59 1.82 -12.64
C VAL A 463 -4.91 1.13 -13.97
N THR A 464 -4.19 0.09 -14.39
CA THR A 464 -4.41 -0.54 -15.71
C THR A 464 -5.79 -1.20 -15.82
N ALA A 465 -6.31 -1.38 -17.04
CA ALA A 465 -7.61 -2.03 -17.25
C ALA A 465 -7.61 -3.52 -16.84
N SER A 466 -6.43 -4.16 -16.84
CA SER A 466 -6.14 -5.51 -16.33
C SER A 466 -6.02 -5.58 -14.81
N SER A 467 -5.94 -4.44 -14.13
CA SER A 467 -5.61 -4.36 -12.71
C SER A 467 -6.67 -4.95 -11.79
N PRO A 468 -6.30 -5.42 -10.58
CA PRO A 468 -7.25 -5.60 -9.48
C PRO A 468 -7.99 -4.31 -9.07
N HIS A 469 -7.43 -3.13 -9.37
CA HIS A 469 -8.04 -1.82 -9.05
C HIS A 469 -8.00 -0.85 -10.26
N PRO A 470 -8.77 -1.05 -11.34
CA PRO A 470 -8.72 -0.16 -12.50
C PRO A 470 -9.30 1.23 -12.16
N VAL A 471 -8.73 2.31 -12.72
CA VAL A 471 -9.15 3.70 -12.39
C VAL A 471 -10.64 3.92 -12.66
N SER A 472 -11.18 3.31 -13.72
CA SER A 472 -12.59 3.36 -14.10
C SER A 472 -13.57 2.85 -13.03
N THR A 473 -13.10 2.05 -12.08
CA THR A 473 -13.91 1.47 -10.99
C THR A 473 -13.58 2.07 -9.63
N PHE A 474 -12.32 2.47 -9.39
CA PHE A 474 -11.85 2.91 -8.07
C PHE A 474 -11.47 4.40 -8.00
N GLY A 475 -10.99 5.00 -9.07
CA GLY A 475 -10.41 6.36 -9.07
C GLY A 475 -9.14 6.49 -8.23
N CYS A 476 -8.45 7.62 -8.36
CA CYS A 476 -7.24 7.92 -7.58
C CYS A 476 -7.60 8.25 -6.12
N THR A 477 -8.63 9.06 -5.91
CA THR A 477 -9.02 9.63 -4.61
C THR A 477 -9.64 8.64 -3.62
N SER A 478 -9.95 7.40 -4.03
CA SER A 478 -10.34 6.35 -3.09
C SER A 478 -9.14 5.88 -2.25
N CYS A 479 -8.01 5.65 -2.91
CA CYS A 479 -6.72 5.28 -2.34
C CYS A 479 -5.97 6.49 -1.78
N HIS A 480 -5.98 7.63 -2.47
CA HIS A 480 -5.20 8.80 -2.06
C HIS A 480 -5.96 9.79 -1.16
N ASP A 481 -7.29 9.68 -1.03
CA ASP A 481 -8.16 10.79 -0.55
C ASP A 481 -7.97 12.07 -1.43
N GLY A 482 -8.26 13.27 -0.95
CA GLY A 482 -8.22 14.51 -1.73
C GLY A 482 -9.58 14.96 -2.30
N GLN A 483 -9.61 16.12 -2.96
CA GLN A 483 -10.81 16.67 -3.60
C GLN A 483 -10.79 16.40 -5.11
N GLY A 484 -11.28 15.23 -5.51
CA GLY A 484 -11.29 14.77 -6.92
C GLY A 484 -12.18 15.59 -7.89
N SER A 485 -12.88 16.61 -7.41
CA SER A 485 -13.52 17.63 -8.26
C SER A 485 -12.60 18.81 -8.62
N GLY A 486 -11.43 18.93 -7.98
CA GLY A 486 -10.42 19.95 -8.29
C GLY A 486 -9.90 19.85 -9.72
N VAL A 487 -9.45 20.97 -10.26
CA VAL A 487 -8.84 21.11 -11.60
C VAL A 487 -7.59 22.00 -11.58
N ASP A 488 -7.05 22.23 -10.39
CA ASP A 488 -5.87 23.02 -10.09
C ASP A 488 -5.17 22.43 -8.86
N PHE A 489 -3.93 22.84 -8.60
CA PHE A 489 -3.10 22.22 -7.55
C PHE A 489 -3.65 22.45 -6.14
N GLN A 490 -4.26 23.61 -5.89
CA GLN A 490 -4.70 24.04 -4.57
C GLN A 490 -6.01 23.35 -4.18
N ASN A 491 -7.00 23.36 -5.08
CA ASN A 491 -8.32 22.75 -4.90
C ASN A 491 -8.33 21.22 -5.15
N ALA A 492 -7.20 20.59 -5.47
CA ALA A 492 -7.09 19.12 -5.45
C ALA A 492 -6.82 18.57 -4.03
N GLU A 493 -6.42 19.43 -3.09
CA GLU A 493 -6.10 19.08 -1.69
C GLU A 493 -4.88 18.17 -1.53
N HIS A 494 -3.81 18.44 -2.29
CA HIS A 494 -2.53 17.72 -2.17
C HIS A 494 -1.96 17.79 -0.74
N GLY A 495 -1.60 16.65 -0.17
CA GLY A 495 -1.05 16.53 1.18
C GLY A 495 0.49 16.50 1.17
N PRO A 496 1.19 17.57 1.58
CA PRO A 496 2.65 17.58 1.62
C PRO A 496 3.19 16.55 2.61
N ASN A 497 4.34 15.94 2.27
CA ASN A 497 4.96 14.91 3.08
C ASN A 497 5.57 15.44 4.39
N ASP A 498 5.99 16.70 4.42
CA ASP A 498 6.68 17.35 5.54
C ASP A 498 6.60 18.89 5.43
N PRO A 499 6.99 19.64 6.48
CA PRO A 499 6.85 21.10 6.49
C PRO A 499 7.77 21.83 5.50
N TYR A 500 8.87 21.21 5.05
CA TYR A 500 9.75 21.81 4.05
C TYR A 500 9.07 21.79 2.68
N GLN A 501 8.54 20.63 2.27
CA GLN A 501 7.72 20.51 1.06
C GLN A 501 6.46 21.41 1.11
N ALA A 502 5.90 21.65 2.30
CA ALA A 502 4.80 22.59 2.47
C ALA A 502 5.19 24.06 2.25
N GLU A 503 6.42 24.48 2.61
CA GLU A 503 6.96 25.83 2.33
C GLU A 503 7.27 26.00 0.84
N GLU A 504 7.88 24.99 0.22
CA GLU A 504 8.17 24.89 -1.22
C GLU A 504 6.89 25.03 -2.06
N TRP A 505 5.90 24.14 -1.84
CA TRP A 505 4.61 24.21 -2.53
C TRP A 505 3.82 25.49 -2.26
N HIS A 506 4.01 26.13 -1.09
CA HIS A 506 3.38 27.42 -0.81
C HIS A 506 3.95 28.54 -1.68
N HIS A 507 5.27 28.53 -1.93
CA HIS A 507 5.93 29.47 -2.80
C HIS A 507 5.65 29.20 -4.29
N ASP A 508 5.90 27.97 -4.75
CA ASP A 508 5.93 27.65 -6.18
C ASP A 508 4.55 27.29 -6.76
N HIS A 509 3.63 26.82 -5.91
CA HIS A 509 2.29 26.38 -6.32
C HIS A 509 1.16 27.07 -5.54
N GLY A 510 1.46 28.07 -4.69
CA GLY A 510 0.45 28.78 -3.90
C GLY A 510 -0.35 27.89 -2.94
N TYR A 511 0.21 26.75 -2.52
CA TYR A 511 -0.45 25.78 -1.64
C TYR A 511 -0.96 26.42 -0.34
N HIS A 512 -2.14 25.98 0.09
CA HIS A 512 -2.70 26.28 1.40
C HIS A 512 -3.57 25.11 1.90
N PRO A 513 -3.59 24.80 3.20
CA PRO A 513 -4.50 23.79 3.75
C PRO A 513 -5.94 24.31 3.74
N ASN A 514 -6.86 23.64 3.04
CA ASN A 514 -8.27 23.99 3.04
C ASN A 514 -8.99 23.46 4.29
N HIS A 515 -9.39 24.36 5.18
CA HIS A 515 -10.12 24.00 6.40
C HIS A 515 -11.59 23.61 6.17
N PHE A 516 -12.09 23.64 4.93
CA PHE A 516 -13.44 23.19 4.57
C PHE A 516 -13.49 21.76 4.03
N TRP A 517 -12.36 21.14 3.68
CA TRP A 517 -12.34 19.78 3.12
C TRP A 517 -11.94 18.74 4.17
N GLU A 518 -12.83 17.78 4.45
CA GLU A 518 -12.69 16.80 5.53
C GLU A 518 -11.64 15.69 5.24
N TYR A 519 -11.25 15.54 3.96
CA TYR A 519 -10.43 14.42 3.47
C TYR A 519 -9.34 14.89 2.48
N PRO A 520 -8.36 15.71 2.88
CA PRO A 520 -7.20 16.03 2.03
C PRO A 520 -6.41 14.78 1.68
N MET A 521 -5.59 14.83 0.63
CA MET A 521 -4.82 13.67 0.18
C MET A 521 -3.89 13.18 1.29
N GLN A 522 -3.73 11.86 1.41
CA GLN A 522 -2.78 11.27 2.34
C GLN A 522 -1.34 11.57 1.91
N PRO A 523 -0.53 12.21 2.78
CA PRO A 523 0.92 12.32 2.59
C PRO A 523 1.55 10.95 2.31
N LYS A 524 2.62 10.90 1.50
CA LYS A 524 3.27 9.64 1.05
C LYS A 524 3.46 8.62 2.19
N ARG A 525 3.94 9.08 3.34
CA ARG A 525 4.11 8.33 4.61
C ARG A 525 2.85 7.61 5.16
N PHE A 526 1.64 7.88 4.65
CA PHE A 526 0.37 7.27 5.09
C PHE A 526 -0.50 6.71 3.96
N GLN A 527 -0.05 6.72 2.70
CA GLN A 527 -0.89 6.28 1.57
C GLN A 527 -1.43 4.86 1.75
N GLU A 528 -0.62 3.91 2.22
CA GLU A 528 -1.09 2.54 2.51
C GLU A 528 -2.25 2.47 3.53
N SER A 529 -2.40 3.46 4.42
CA SER A 529 -3.42 3.43 5.49
C SER A 529 -4.86 3.44 4.95
N THR A 530 -5.04 3.71 3.66
CA THR A 530 -6.33 3.63 2.97
C THR A 530 -6.63 2.24 2.42
N CYS A 531 -5.65 1.34 2.26
CA CYS A 531 -5.88 -0.03 1.77
C CYS A 531 -6.89 -0.77 2.66
N ILE A 532 -6.86 -0.54 3.98
CA ILE A 532 -7.81 -1.10 4.94
C ILE A 532 -9.24 -0.50 4.87
N LYS A 533 -9.52 0.43 3.95
CA LYS A 533 -10.90 0.80 3.57
C LYS A 533 -11.63 -0.40 2.94
N CYS A 534 -10.90 -1.26 2.21
CA CYS A 534 -11.44 -2.45 1.53
C CYS A 534 -10.81 -3.76 2.04
N HIS A 535 -9.48 -3.79 2.25
CA HIS A 535 -8.73 -4.97 2.69
C HIS A 535 -8.82 -5.15 4.21
N HIS A 536 -9.99 -5.57 4.68
CA HIS A 536 -10.29 -5.74 6.10
C HIS A 536 -9.59 -6.94 6.74
N SER A 537 -9.13 -7.93 5.97
CA SER A 537 -8.46 -9.11 6.55
C SER A 537 -6.94 -8.94 6.65
N VAL A 538 -6.34 -8.03 5.87
CA VAL A 538 -4.91 -7.63 5.82
C VAL A 538 -3.94 -8.75 5.41
N VAL A 539 -4.29 -10.03 5.57
CA VAL A 539 -3.49 -11.19 5.14
C VAL A 539 -3.29 -11.20 3.61
N GLU A 540 -4.30 -10.76 2.87
CA GLU A 540 -4.32 -10.58 1.42
C GLU A 540 -3.36 -9.48 0.93
N LEU A 541 -3.02 -8.50 1.78
CA LEU A 541 -1.98 -7.50 1.51
C LEU A 541 -0.57 -8.03 1.82
N GLU A 542 -0.45 -9.09 2.62
CA GLU A 542 0.81 -9.65 3.12
C GLU A 542 1.37 -10.76 2.21
N HIS A 543 0.49 -11.48 1.49
CA HIS A 543 0.81 -12.70 0.74
C HIS A 543 0.13 -12.79 -0.63
N SER A 544 0.21 -11.75 -1.47
CA SER A 544 -0.21 -11.86 -2.87
C SER A 544 0.75 -12.76 -3.65
N PRO A 545 0.28 -13.78 -4.41
CA PRO A 545 1.14 -14.63 -5.25
C PRO A 545 1.85 -13.86 -6.37
N GLU A 546 1.26 -12.76 -6.82
CA GLU A 546 1.69 -11.96 -7.97
C GLU A 546 2.47 -10.71 -7.54
N PHE A 547 1.98 -10.01 -6.50
CA PHE A 547 2.52 -8.72 -6.05
C PHE A 547 3.23 -8.78 -4.68
N GLY A 548 3.33 -9.95 -4.04
CA GLY A 548 3.97 -10.11 -2.74
C GLY A 548 3.25 -9.36 -1.60
N ASN A 549 3.98 -8.52 -0.86
CA ASN A 549 3.42 -7.68 0.19
C ASN A 549 3.16 -6.26 -0.35
N SER A 550 1.92 -5.99 -0.74
CA SER A 550 1.52 -4.74 -1.39
C SER A 550 1.31 -3.56 -0.44
N ALA A 551 1.28 -3.81 0.88
CA ALA A 551 1.14 -2.77 1.90
C ALA A 551 2.06 -3.09 3.12
N PRO A 552 3.38 -2.92 2.99
CA PRO A 552 4.35 -3.33 4.00
C PRO A 552 4.24 -2.58 5.33
N THR A 553 3.83 -1.31 5.33
CA THR A 553 3.61 -0.51 6.55
C THR A 553 2.33 -0.93 7.26
N VAL A 554 1.24 -1.19 6.53
CA VAL A 554 -0.03 -1.69 7.10
C VAL A 554 0.13 -3.09 7.66
N THR A 555 0.72 -4.02 6.91
CA THR A 555 0.93 -5.40 7.36
C THR A 555 1.88 -5.46 8.56
N LYS A 556 2.94 -4.63 8.58
CA LYS A 556 3.79 -4.40 9.77
C LYS A 556 2.99 -3.86 10.96
N GLY A 557 2.14 -2.86 10.77
CA GLY A 557 1.27 -2.30 11.83
C GLY A 557 0.30 -3.34 12.42
N PHE A 558 -0.39 -4.07 11.56
CA PHE A 558 -1.27 -5.19 11.93
C PHE A 558 -0.51 -6.28 12.70
N ASN A 559 0.67 -6.66 12.22
CA ASN A 559 1.52 -7.64 12.89
C ASN A 559 2.10 -7.15 14.23
N LEU A 560 2.36 -5.85 14.40
CA LEU A 560 2.71 -5.28 15.70
C LEU A 560 1.54 -5.39 16.69
N MET A 561 0.32 -5.02 16.28
CA MET A 561 -0.89 -5.21 17.11
C MET A 561 -1.09 -6.68 17.52
N ARG A 562 -0.83 -7.62 16.59
CA ARG A 562 -0.86 -9.08 16.84
C ARG A 562 0.28 -9.57 17.74
N LYS A 563 1.50 -9.05 17.59
CA LYS A 563 2.72 -9.45 18.33
C LYS A 563 2.70 -9.00 19.79
N TYR A 564 2.14 -7.83 20.07
CA TYR A 564 2.06 -7.24 21.41
C TYR A 564 0.69 -7.36 22.09
N GLY A 565 -0.37 -7.71 21.33
CA GLY A 565 -1.70 -7.99 21.90
C GLY A 565 -2.50 -6.74 22.28
N CYS A 566 -2.39 -5.66 21.49
CA CYS A 566 -3.09 -4.39 21.75
C CYS A 566 -4.60 -4.58 21.96
N PHE A 567 -5.20 -5.53 21.23
CA PHE A 567 -6.61 -5.95 21.32
C PHE A 567 -7.03 -6.54 22.67
N GLY A 568 -6.08 -6.92 23.54
CA GLY A 568 -6.37 -7.37 24.90
C GLY A 568 -6.74 -6.22 25.83
N CYS A 569 -6.17 -5.04 25.61
CA CYS A 569 -6.46 -3.84 26.40
C CYS A 569 -7.43 -2.88 25.68
N HIS A 570 -7.39 -2.81 24.35
CA HIS A 570 -8.26 -1.95 23.55
C HIS A 570 -9.26 -2.80 22.76
N GLU A 571 -10.54 -2.44 22.80
CA GLU A 571 -11.50 -3.02 21.85
C GLU A 571 -11.22 -2.49 20.44
N ILE A 572 -11.18 -3.37 19.44
CA ILE A 572 -11.04 -3.03 18.02
C ILE A 572 -11.96 -3.98 17.24
N HIS A 573 -13.23 -3.59 17.11
CA HIS A 573 -14.18 -4.32 16.27
C HIS A 573 -14.16 -3.81 14.84
N GLY A 574 -14.12 -4.74 13.89
CA GLY A 574 -14.10 -4.46 12.46
C GLY A 574 -15.46 -4.25 11.81
N PHE A 575 -16.52 -3.94 12.59
CA PHE A 575 -17.91 -3.91 12.11
C PHE A 575 -18.71 -2.68 12.58
N ASP A 576 -19.55 -2.13 11.70
CA ASP A 576 -20.48 -1.01 11.94
C ASP A 576 -21.87 -1.36 11.39
N GLY A 577 -22.84 -1.55 12.27
CA GLY A 577 -24.19 -2.03 11.90
C GLY A 577 -24.22 -3.40 11.21
N GLY A 578 -23.17 -4.22 11.39
CA GLY A 578 -22.98 -5.50 10.70
C GLY A 578 -22.16 -5.43 9.40
N ASN A 579 -21.95 -4.23 8.85
CA ASN A 579 -21.06 -4.02 7.70
C ASN A 579 -19.60 -4.01 8.16
N PRO A 580 -18.65 -4.63 7.45
CA PRO A 580 -17.26 -4.57 7.84
C PRO A 580 -16.64 -3.21 7.47
N ILE A 581 -15.76 -2.69 8.33
CA ILE A 581 -15.18 -1.33 8.29
C ILE A 581 -13.66 -1.31 8.47
N GLY A 582 -13.03 -2.47 8.56
CA GLY A 582 -11.63 -2.65 8.93
C GLY A 582 -11.39 -3.98 9.65
N PRO A 583 -10.16 -4.25 10.11
CA PRO A 583 -9.80 -5.53 10.71
C PRO A 583 -10.44 -5.77 12.08
N ASP A 584 -11.28 -6.81 12.16
CA ASP A 584 -11.79 -7.31 13.43
C ASP A 584 -10.73 -8.14 14.16
N ILE A 585 -10.07 -7.49 15.13
CA ILE A 585 -9.05 -8.14 15.97
C ILE A 585 -9.51 -8.34 17.42
N ARG A 586 -10.83 -8.35 17.67
CA ARG A 586 -11.41 -8.67 18.98
C ARG A 586 -10.91 -9.99 19.57
N LEU A 587 -10.85 -10.01 20.90
CA LEU A 587 -10.67 -11.24 21.66
C LEU A 587 -11.78 -12.26 21.36
N GLU A 588 -11.40 -13.52 21.26
CA GLU A 588 -12.33 -14.65 21.30
C GLU A 588 -13.09 -14.73 22.65
N PRO A 589 -14.23 -15.42 22.72
CA PRO A 589 -14.93 -15.61 24.00
C PRO A 589 -14.07 -16.36 25.03
N GLN A 590 -14.10 -15.91 26.28
CA GLN A 590 -13.26 -16.41 27.37
C GLN A 590 -13.97 -17.45 28.26
N THR A 591 -15.30 -17.60 28.12
CA THR A 591 -16.10 -18.65 28.77
C THR A 591 -17.18 -19.18 27.82
N PRO A 592 -17.70 -20.41 28.02
CA PRO A 592 -18.83 -20.95 27.24
C PRO A 592 -20.09 -20.07 27.32
N GLU A 593 -20.34 -19.43 28.47
CA GLU A 593 -21.46 -18.51 28.68
C GLU A 593 -21.26 -17.20 27.92
N GLN A 594 -20.02 -16.73 27.74
CA GLN A 594 -19.72 -15.60 26.85
C GLN A 594 -19.89 -16.00 25.38
N ALA A 595 -19.40 -17.17 24.98
CA ALA A 595 -19.56 -17.69 23.62
C ALA A 595 -21.04 -17.82 23.25
N LYS A 596 -21.84 -18.38 24.15
CA LYS A 596 -23.30 -18.47 23.97
C LYS A 596 -23.97 -17.09 23.95
N ARG A 597 -23.65 -16.18 24.89
CA ARG A 597 -24.19 -14.80 24.88
C ARG A 597 -23.95 -14.06 23.56
N ILE A 598 -22.83 -14.33 22.89
CA ILE A 598 -22.50 -13.77 21.57
C ILE A 598 -23.26 -14.50 20.44
N ALA A 599 -23.35 -15.83 20.48
CA ALA A 599 -24.08 -16.61 19.48
C ALA A 599 -25.62 -16.42 19.53
N ASP A 600 -26.17 -16.08 20.70
CA ASP A 600 -27.59 -15.76 20.89
C ASP A 600 -27.95 -14.32 20.42
N ASP A 601 -26.97 -13.45 20.08
CA ASP A 601 -27.18 -12.05 19.67
C ASP A 601 -26.80 -11.85 18.19
N PRO A 602 -27.77 -11.63 17.27
CA PRO A 602 -27.50 -11.48 15.84
C PRO A 602 -26.78 -10.17 15.46
N THR A 603 -26.53 -9.26 16.40
CA THR A 603 -25.73 -8.05 16.18
C THR A 603 -24.25 -8.24 16.56
N GLN A 604 -23.89 -9.38 17.17
CA GLN A 604 -22.55 -9.68 17.62
C GLN A 604 -21.86 -10.70 16.72
N VAL A 605 -20.53 -10.59 16.64
CA VAL A 605 -19.66 -11.56 15.97
C VAL A 605 -18.54 -11.90 16.94
N ALA A 606 -18.28 -13.17 17.15
CA ALA A 606 -17.21 -13.62 18.04
C ALA A 606 -15.84 -13.26 17.46
N GLY A 607 -15.00 -12.60 18.28
CA GLY A 607 -13.61 -12.36 17.93
C GLY A 607 -12.83 -13.67 17.74
N LYS A 608 -11.70 -13.59 17.04
CA LYS A 608 -10.87 -14.75 16.68
C LYS A 608 -9.49 -14.75 17.35
N PHE A 609 -9.17 -13.71 18.13
CA PHE A 609 -7.85 -13.56 18.71
C PHE A 609 -7.81 -14.07 20.15
N ARG A 610 -6.98 -15.08 20.41
CA ARG A 610 -6.63 -15.47 21.77
C ARG A 610 -5.71 -14.43 22.43
N LYS A 611 -5.73 -14.39 23.76
CA LYS A 611 -4.80 -13.56 24.55
C LYS A 611 -3.33 -13.95 24.26
N VAL A 612 -2.45 -12.96 24.33
CA VAL A 612 -1.02 -13.12 23.99
C VAL A 612 -0.19 -13.71 25.13
N GLY A 613 -0.54 -13.42 26.39
CA GLY A 613 0.13 -13.97 27.56
C GLY A 613 -0.30 -15.41 27.87
N PRO A 614 0.46 -16.12 28.75
CA PRO A 614 0.04 -17.40 29.28
C PRO A 614 -1.16 -17.26 30.23
N SER A 615 -2.04 -18.27 30.25
CA SER A 615 -3.02 -18.43 31.33
C SER A 615 -2.32 -18.49 32.70
N LEU A 616 -2.90 -17.78 33.68
CA LEU A 616 -2.48 -17.77 35.07
C LEU A 616 -3.42 -18.57 35.98
N ARG A 617 -4.44 -19.25 35.41
CA ARG A 617 -5.44 -20.04 36.15
C ARG A 617 -4.84 -21.00 37.19
N HIS A 618 -3.72 -21.64 36.86
CA HIS A 618 -3.07 -22.65 37.71
C HIS A 618 -1.67 -22.25 38.18
N VAL A 619 -1.36 -20.95 38.24
CA VAL A 619 0.02 -20.43 38.42
C VAL A 619 0.71 -20.89 39.72
N ALA A 620 -0.03 -21.17 40.80
CA ALA A 620 0.54 -21.67 42.05
C ALA A 620 1.11 -23.10 41.96
N SER A 621 0.68 -23.90 40.98
CA SER A 621 1.30 -25.20 40.67
C SER A 621 2.69 -25.04 40.04
N LYS A 622 2.91 -23.93 39.33
CA LYS A 622 4.06 -23.69 38.45
C LYS A 622 5.25 -23.04 39.14
N THR A 623 5.00 -22.09 40.04
CA THR A 623 6.04 -21.16 40.53
C THR A 623 5.64 -20.52 41.87
N THR A 624 6.46 -19.61 42.40
CA THR A 624 6.27 -18.99 43.73
C THR A 624 5.77 -17.55 43.65
N GLN A 625 5.21 -17.05 44.76
CA GLN A 625 4.82 -15.64 44.92
C GLN A 625 5.99 -14.69 44.65
N ASP A 626 7.19 -15.01 45.17
CA ASP A 626 8.41 -14.23 44.98
C ASP A 626 8.83 -14.17 43.50
N PHE A 627 8.69 -15.27 42.74
CA PHE A 627 8.93 -15.23 41.30
C PHE A 627 7.89 -14.37 40.57
N ILE A 628 6.61 -14.42 40.96
CA ILE A 628 5.56 -13.61 40.33
C ILE A 628 5.86 -12.12 40.52
N ALA A 629 6.20 -11.68 41.73
CA ALA A 629 6.61 -10.30 41.97
C ALA A 629 7.90 -9.94 41.20
N TYR A 630 8.92 -10.80 41.24
CA TYR A 630 10.18 -10.59 40.54
C TYR A 630 10.03 -10.49 39.01
N TRP A 631 9.13 -11.29 38.42
CA TRP A 631 8.81 -11.27 36.99
C TRP A 631 7.96 -10.06 36.61
N THR A 632 6.95 -9.71 37.41
CA THR A 632 6.03 -8.60 37.11
C THR A 632 6.69 -7.23 37.23
N GLN A 633 7.67 -7.06 38.14
CA GLN A 633 8.41 -5.80 38.27
C GLN A 633 9.19 -5.46 36.99
N GLU A 634 9.89 -6.44 36.43
CA GLU A 634 10.81 -6.27 35.31
C GLU A 634 10.99 -7.63 34.60
N PRO A 635 10.18 -7.95 33.58
CA PRO A 635 10.27 -9.26 32.92
C PRO A 635 11.59 -9.48 32.16
N SER A 636 12.19 -8.40 31.63
CA SER A 636 13.39 -8.39 30.77
C SER A 636 14.62 -8.99 31.43
N ARG A 637 14.86 -8.72 32.73
CA ARG A 637 16.04 -9.24 33.46
C ARG A 637 16.08 -10.76 33.60
N TYR A 638 14.94 -11.44 33.48
CA TYR A 638 14.87 -12.91 33.44
C TYR A 638 14.77 -13.45 32.01
N ARG A 639 14.24 -12.66 31.06
CA ARG A 639 14.26 -13.01 29.63
C ARG A 639 14.26 -11.73 28.79
N PRO A 640 15.39 -11.31 28.19
CA PRO A 640 15.47 -10.11 27.36
C PRO A 640 14.48 -10.11 26.18
N THR A 641 14.23 -11.28 25.57
CA THR A 641 13.30 -11.48 24.44
C THR A 641 11.82 -11.59 24.85
N THR A 642 11.45 -11.15 26.06
CA THR A 642 10.06 -11.20 26.54
C THR A 642 9.17 -10.15 25.87
N LYS A 643 7.90 -10.50 25.66
CA LYS A 643 6.86 -9.62 25.09
C LYS A 643 5.92 -9.04 26.15
N MET A 644 6.13 -9.40 27.43
CA MET A 644 5.42 -8.79 28.55
C MET A 644 6.08 -7.44 28.89
N PRO A 645 5.33 -6.33 28.96
CA PRO A 645 5.87 -5.02 29.34
C PRO A 645 6.33 -5.02 30.80
N ALA A 646 7.15 -4.03 31.16
CA ALA A 646 7.47 -3.70 32.56
C ALA A 646 6.56 -2.53 33.03
N PRO A 647 5.41 -2.80 33.69
CA PRO A 647 4.49 -1.74 34.14
C PRO A 647 4.96 -0.96 35.39
N PHE A 648 6.12 -1.32 35.93
CA PHE A 648 6.74 -0.76 37.13
C PHE A 648 8.14 -0.22 36.79
N ASN A 649 8.73 0.57 37.69
CA ASN A 649 10.05 1.20 37.51
C ASN A 649 10.18 2.14 36.28
N ILE A 650 9.07 2.59 35.67
CA ILE A 650 9.05 3.66 34.65
C ILE A 650 8.93 5.01 35.35
N ARG A 651 10.06 5.62 35.76
CA ARG A 651 10.07 6.84 36.59
C ARG A 651 10.77 8.05 35.95
N ASP A 652 11.57 7.84 34.92
CA ASP A 652 12.47 8.81 34.27
C ASP A 652 11.76 10.08 33.72
N HIS A 653 10.42 10.10 33.67
CA HIS A 653 9.57 11.20 33.24
C HIS A 653 8.74 11.84 34.37
N LEU A 654 9.12 11.64 35.64
CA LEU A 654 8.41 12.11 36.82
C LEU A 654 9.31 13.01 37.69
N ASP A 655 9.19 14.33 37.57
CA ASP A 655 10.04 15.35 38.24
C ASP A 655 9.93 15.41 39.79
N ARG A 656 9.44 14.36 40.49
CA ARG A 656 9.16 14.39 41.93
C ARG A 656 9.41 13.08 42.69
N ASP A 657 10.48 13.10 43.46
CA ASP A 657 10.65 12.42 44.77
C ASP A 657 10.33 10.91 44.77
N ASP A 658 11.14 10.16 44.01
CA ASP A 658 11.02 8.72 43.70
C ASP A 658 10.75 7.78 44.88
N GLU A 659 11.23 8.13 46.08
CA GLU A 659 11.18 7.23 47.24
C GLU A 659 9.75 6.80 47.61
N LEU A 660 8.74 7.66 47.43
CA LEU A 660 7.36 7.29 47.75
C LEU A 660 6.75 6.38 46.68
N THR A 661 7.03 6.64 45.41
CA THR A 661 6.61 5.79 44.28
C THR A 661 7.18 4.39 44.43
N ALA A 662 8.50 4.27 44.63
CA ALA A 662 9.18 2.98 44.81
C ALA A 662 8.61 2.15 45.99
N LYS A 663 8.25 2.81 47.10
CA LYS A 663 7.66 2.16 48.28
C LYS A 663 6.17 1.81 48.13
N PHE A 664 5.49 2.31 47.10
CA PHE A 664 4.17 1.82 46.70
C PHE A 664 4.27 0.64 45.74
N GLU A 665 5.24 0.63 44.82
CA GLU A 665 5.43 -0.45 43.85
C GLU A 665 5.67 -1.81 44.53
N SER A 666 6.43 -1.89 45.63
CA SER A 666 6.64 -3.16 46.36
C SER A 666 5.34 -3.75 46.92
N VAL A 667 4.40 -2.89 47.35
CA VAL A 667 3.10 -3.29 47.86
C VAL A 667 2.15 -3.69 46.73
N GLU A 668 2.15 -2.95 45.61
CA GLU A 668 1.39 -3.32 44.40
C GLU A 668 1.85 -4.68 43.84
N LEU A 669 3.17 -4.92 43.76
CA LEU A 669 3.77 -6.18 43.31
C LEU A 669 3.44 -7.36 44.23
N ALA A 670 3.56 -7.19 45.55
CA ALA A 670 3.18 -8.20 46.53
C ALA A 670 1.67 -8.50 46.50
N GLY A 671 0.85 -7.48 46.25
CA GLY A 671 -0.60 -7.59 46.06
C GLY A 671 -0.97 -8.41 44.83
N ILE A 672 -0.40 -8.10 43.66
CA ILE A 672 -0.55 -8.90 42.42
C ILE A 672 -0.18 -10.35 42.71
N ALA A 673 1.00 -10.58 43.29
CA ALA A 673 1.51 -11.92 43.53
C ALA A 673 0.65 -12.71 44.52
N LYS A 674 0.08 -12.06 45.55
CA LYS A 674 -0.89 -12.68 46.45
C LYS A 674 -2.17 -13.08 45.70
N VAL A 675 -2.80 -12.17 44.97
CA VAL A 675 -4.07 -12.44 44.28
C VAL A 675 -3.93 -13.54 43.24
N LEU A 676 -2.79 -13.62 42.55
CA LEU A 676 -2.52 -14.67 41.57
C LEU A 676 -2.23 -16.05 42.21
N ILE A 677 -1.67 -16.10 43.42
CA ILE A 677 -1.48 -17.36 44.15
C ILE A 677 -2.77 -17.82 44.82
N ASP A 678 -3.43 -16.94 45.59
CA ASP A 678 -4.67 -17.25 46.32
C ASP A 678 -5.84 -17.55 45.37
N GLY A 679 -5.87 -16.91 44.19
CA GLY A 679 -6.86 -17.14 43.14
C GLY A 679 -6.51 -18.29 42.19
N SER A 680 -5.39 -18.99 42.40
CA SER A 680 -4.98 -20.10 41.54
C SER A 680 -5.91 -21.31 41.75
N GLN A 681 -6.54 -21.75 40.67
CA GLN A 681 -7.34 -22.97 40.61
C GLN A 681 -6.42 -24.20 40.71
N GLU A 682 -6.85 -25.22 41.46
CA GLU A 682 -6.13 -26.51 41.55
C GLU A 682 -6.07 -27.22 40.19
N ILE A 683 -5.12 -28.15 40.05
CA ILE A 683 -4.87 -28.91 38.81
C ILE A 683 -4.36 -30.31 39.16
N ASP A 684 -4.92 -31.32 38.50
CA ASP A 684 -4.47 -32.72 38.56
C ASP A 684 -3.16 -32.86 37.76
N LEU A 685 -2.01 -32.88 38.46
CA LEU A 685 -0.70 -33.04 37.83
C LEU A 685 -0.39 -34.51 37.55
N LEU A 686 0.13 -34.77 36.36
CA LEU A 686 0.65 -36.09 35.98
C LEU A 686 2.03 -36.31 36.62
N ALA A 687 2.33 -37.57 36.91
CA ALA A 687 3.66 -38.02 37.32
C ALA A 687 4.14 -39.19 36.43
N PRO A 688 5.46 -39.45 36.33
CA PRO A 688 6.00 -40.64 35.68
C PRO A 688 5.52 -41.95 36.33
N ALA A 689 5.65 -43.07 35.61
CA ALA A 689 5.29 -44.38 36.15
C ALA A 689 6.08 -44.72 37.44
N THR A 690 5.42 -45.32 38.43
CA THR A 690 6.01 -45.57 39.75
C THR A 690 7.30 -46.40 39.67
N GLY A 691 8.41 -45.85 40.16
CA GLY A 691 9.74 -46.47 40.10
C GLY A 691 10.54 -46.17 38.82
N TYR A 692 9.99 -45.40 37.88
CA TYR A 692 10.76 -44.87 36.76
C TYR A 692 11.89 -43.95 37.24
N GLN A 693 13.01 -43.91 36.50
CA GLN A 693 14.16 -43.06 36.79
C GLN A 693 14.51 -42.25 35.54
N PRO A 694 14.20 -40.94 35.51
CA PRO A 694 14.48 -40.09 34.36
C PRO A 694 15.98 -39.95 34.06
N ASN A 695 16.32 -39.91 32.77
CA ASN A 695 17.69 -39.81 32.28
C ASN A 695 17.93 -38.48 31.53
N ALA A 696 18.81 -37.63 32.06
CA ALA A 696 19.04 -36.30 31.53
C ALA A 696 19.82 -36.29 30.19
N GLU A 697 20.74 -37.23 30.00
CA GLU A 697 21.52 -37.35 28.75
C GLU A 697 20.60 -37.75 27.58
N ARG A 698 19.71 -38.72 27.81
CA ARG A 698 18.66 -39.14 26.88
C ARG A 698 17.60 -38.05 26.69
N GLY A 699 17.29 -37.28 27.74
CA GLY A 699 16.46 -36.09 27.67
C GLY A 699 17.00 -35.03 26.70
N LYS A 700 18.33 -34.85 26.64
CA LYS A 700 18.98 -33.95 25.67
C LYS A 700 18.84 -34.43 24.22
N GLU A 701 19.05 -35.73 23.98
CA GLU A 701 18.85 -36.36 22.66
C GLU A 701 17.38 -36.20 22.22
N LEU A 702 16.44 -36.47 23.12
CA LEU A 702 15.00 -36.37 22.84
C LEU A 702 14.54 -34.93 22.64
N PHE A 703 15.05 -33.94 23.39
CA PHE A 703 14.75 -32.53 23.15
C PHE A 703 15.17 -32.07 21.74
N SER A 704 16.33 -32.57 21.28
CA SER A 704 16.87 -32.26 19.96
C SER A 704 16.08 -32.93 18.83
N THR A 705 15.60 -34.16 19.05
CA THR A 705 14.99 -35.02 18.02
C THR A 705 13.45 -35.00 17.99
N ARG A 706 12.77 -34.62 19.07
CA ARG A 706 11.30 -34.51 19.17
C ARG A 706 10.77 -33.13 18.76
N GLY A 707 11.53 -32.37 17.97
CA GLY A 707 11.08 -31.12 17.35
C GLY A 707 11.04 -29.89 18.27
N CYS A 708 11.48 -29.97 19.54
CA CYS A 708 11.42 -28.84 20.46
C CYS A 708 12.16 -27.60 19.93
N LEU A 709 13.29 -27.80 19.24
CA LEU A 709 14.12 -26.75 18.62
C LEU A 709 13.42 -25.99 17.48
N ALA A 710 12.34 -26.52 16.91
CA ALA A 710 11.54 -25.80 15.89
C ALA A 710 10.76 -24.61 16.47
N CYS A 711 10.59 -24.58 17.81
CA CYS A 711 9.90 -23.50 18.52
C CYS A 711 10.74 -22.87 19.64
N HIS A 712 11.58 -23.63 20.34
CA HIS A 712 12.26 -23.21 21.56
C HIS A 712 13.78 -23.13 21.39
N GLN A 713 14.36 -22.03 21.89
CA GLN A 713 15.80 -21.87 22.07
C GLN A 713 16.25 -22.43 23.42
N HIS A 714 17.43 -23.06 23.47
CA HIS A 714 18.06 -23.51 24.71
C HIS A 714 19.58 -23.63 24.56
N ASP A 715 20.35 -22.92 25.38
CA ASP A 715 21.81 -22.72 25.25
C ASP A 715 22.61 -24.04 25.27
N GLY A 716 22.15 -25.03 26.03
CA GLY A 716 22.73 -26.38 26.06
C GLY A 716 22.59 -27.19 24.75
N VAL A 717 21.75 -26.74 23.80
CA VAL A 717 21.59 -27.30 22.43
C VAL A 717 21.47 -26.12 21.44
N PRO A 718 22.58 -25.44 21.12
CA PRO A 718 22.55 -24.29 20.21
C PRO A 718 22.30 -24.74 18.76
N GLY A 719 21.67 -23.88 17.95
CA GLY A 719 21.42 -24.15 16.53
C GLY A 719 20.08 -23.66 15.98
N THR A 720 19.21 -23.05 16.81
CA THR A 720 17.91 -22.50 16.38
C THR A 720 17.79 -21.03 16.75
N THR A 721 17.23 -20.23 15.83
CA THR A 721 16.90 -18.80 16.01
C THR A 721 15.40 -18.57 16.24
N ALA A 722 14.58 -19.62 16.35
CA ALA A 722 13.12 -19.52 16.41
C ALA A 722 12.62 -18.62 17.57
N GLU A 723 11.74 -17.64 17.26
CA GLU A 723 11.10 -16.75 18.24
C GLU A 723 9.66 -17.17 18.64
N PHE A 724 9.15 -18.29 18.09
CA PHE A 724 7.76 -18.70 18.27
C PHE A 724 7.47 -19.14 19.72
N GLY A 725 8.33 -20.02 20.24
CA GLY A 725 8.37 -20.40 21.65
C GLY A 725 9.42 -19.56 22.41
N PRO A 726 9.25 -19.39 23.73
CA PRO A 726 10.25 -18.71 24.54
C PRO A 726 11.58 -19.50 24.62
N ASN A 727 12.72 -18.80 24.75
CA ASN A 727 13.95 -19.40 25.26
C ASN A 727 13.70 -19.97 26.68
N ILE A 728 14.12 -21.21 26.92
CA ILE A 728 13.84 -21.98 28.15
C ILE A 728 15.07 -22.43 28.94
N THR A 729 16.28 -21.95 28.63
CA THR A 729 17.52 -22.28 29.38
C THR A 729 17.35 -22.11 30.90
N ASP A 730 16.78 -20.98 31.32
CA ASP A 730 16.57 -20.62 32.72
C ASP A 730 15.36 -21.28 33.41
N ILE A 731 14.62 -22.17 32.74
CA ILE A 731 13.34 -22.71 33.26
C ILE A 731 13.50 -23.38 34.63
N HIS A 732 14.63 -24.05 34.83
CA HIS A 732 15.03 -24.73 36.06
C HIS A 732 15.05 -23.83 37.31
N ARG A 733 15.27 -22.51 37.13
CA ARG A 733 15.40 -21.53 38.22
C ARG A 733 14.06 -21.22 38.88
N LYS A 734 12.95 -21.28 38.15
CA LYS A 734 11.64 -20.77 38.62
C LYS A 734 10.53 -21.79 38.76
N VAL A 735 10.71 -22.98 38.17
CA VAL A 735 9.71 -24.04 38.24
C VAL A 735 9.71 -24.66 39.64
N ARG A 736 8.52 -24.77 40.22
CA ARG A 736 8.26 -25.42 41.50
C ARG A 736 8.68 -26.89 41.44
N ARG A 737 9.51 -27.33 42.38
CA ARG A 737 9.91 -28.73 42.54
C ARG A 737 8.94 -29.48 43.45
N ASN A 738 8.92 -30.80 43.38
CA ASN A 738 8.04 -31.62 44.22
C ASN A 738 8.50 -31.57 45.70
N SER A 739 7.59 -31.88 46.62
CA SER A 739 7.90 -31.92 48.07
C SER A 739 8.62 -33.20 48.51
N ASP A 740 8.49 -34.26 47.72
CA ASP A 740 9.06 -35.59 47.90
C ASP A 740 10.30 -35.82 47.01
N ASP A 741 10.32 -35.29 45.78
CA ASP A 741 11.55 -35.15 44.97
C ASP A 741 11.90 -33.67 44.68
N PRO A 742 12.90 -33.08 45.38
CA PRO A 742 13.33 -31.70 45.15
C PRO A 742 14.09 -31.51 43.82
N ASN A 743 14.42 -32.57 43.09
CA ASN A 743 15.09 -32.49 41.79
C ASN A 743 14.08 -32.45 40.64
N PHE A 744 12.93 -33.12 40.77
CA PHE A 744 11.92 -33.21 39.72
C PHE A 744 10.83 -32.13 39.82
N SER A 745 9.91 -32.11 38.84
CA SER A 745 8.74 -31.23 38.82
C SER A 745 7.61 -31.85 38.00
N ASP A 746 6.55 -32.27 38.68
CA ASP A 746 5.34 -32.82 38.04
C ASP A 746 4.64 -31.77 37.17
N TRP A 747 4.77 -30.49 37.52
CA TRP A 747 4.30 -29.39 36.68
C TRP A 747 5.00 -29.40 35.31
N LEU A 748 6.33 -29.55 35.27
CA LEU A 748 7.07 -29.53 34.02
C LEU A 748 6.82 -30.80 33.20
N TYR A 749 6.76 -31.97 33.85
CA TYR A 749 6.38 -33.22 33.21
C TYR A 749 4.99 -33.11 32.55
N THR A 750 3.99 -32.65 33.32
CA THR A 750 2.62 -32.41 32.83
C THR A 750 2.61 -31.43 31.67
N TRP A 751 3.35 -30.32 31.75
CA TRP A 751 3.43 -29.32 30.69
C TRP A 751 4.09 -29.84 29.41
N ILE A 752 5.07 -30.74 29.50
CA ILE A 752 5.72 -31.35 28.33
C ILE A 752 4.85 -32.43 27.69
N LYS A 753 4.10 -33.19 28.49
CA LYS A 753 3.26 -34.32 28.04
C LYS A 753 1.88 -33.90 27.55
N GLU A 754 1.19 -33.03 28.29
CA GLU A 754 -0.20 -32.63 28.06
C GLU A 754 -0.39 -31.12 28.36
N PRO A 755 0.21 -30.20 27.58
CA PRO A 755 0.18 -28.76 27.87
C PRO A 755 -1.23 -28.16 27.89
N THR A 756 -2.17 -28.76 27.15
CA THR A 756 -3.60 -28.41 27.12
C THR A 756 -4.27 -28.54 28.49
N ARG A 757 -3.84 -29.47 29.34
CA ARG A 757 -4.36 -29.67 30.70
C ARG A 757 -4.17 -28.44 31.60
N HIS A 758 -3.06 -27.71 31.42
CA HIS A 758 -2.80 -26.47 32.15
C HIS A 758 -3.28 -25.22 31.38
N HIS A 759 -3.33 -25.28 30.05
CA HIS A 759 -3.85 -24.20 29.24
C HIS A 759 -4.39 -24.74 27.92
N GLU A 760 -5.70 -24.95 27.89
CA GLU A 760 -6.46 -25.51 26.75
C GLU A 760 -6.09 -24.84 25.42
N ARG A 761 -5.95 -23.51 25.41
CA ARG A 761 -5.69 -22.67 24.22
C ARG A 761 -4.19 -22.41 23.98
N THR A 762 -3.31 -23.30 24.41
CA THR A 762 -1.84 -23.16 24.30
C THR A 762 -1.33 -23.11 22.84
N LYS A 763 -0.13 -22.53 22.63
CA LYS A 763 0.61 -22.67 21.35
C LYS A 763 1.56 -23.88 21.34
N MET A 764 1.82 -24.48 22.51
CA MET A 764 2.66 -25.67 22.61
C MET A 764 1.81 -26.89 22.28
N PRO A 765 2.06 -27.60 21.15
CA PRO A 765 1.25 -28.76 20.77
C PRO A 765 1.47 -29.92 21.73
N ASN A 766 0.55 -30.90 21.72
CA ASN A 766 0.88 -32.22 22.23
C ASN A 766 1.90 -32.86 21.26
N LEU A 767 3.06 -33.25 21.79
CA LEU A 767 4.17 -33.84 21.03
C LEU A 767 4.15 -35.39 21.02
N PHE A 768 3.05 -36.01 21.48
CA PHE A 768 2.84 -37.46 21.54
C PHE A 768 4.00 -38.19 22.23
N LEU A 769 4.39 -37.67 23.40
CA LEU A 769 5.53 -38.11 24.19
C LEU A 769 5.17 -39.25 25.15
N ASP A 770 4.37 -40.20 24.68
CA ASP A 770 3.96 -41.35 25.48
C ASP A 770 5.11 -42.34 25.73
N PRO A 771 5.12 -43.05 26.89
CA PRO A 771 6.18 -44.01 27.19
C PRO A 771 6.18 -45.20 26.24
N TYR A 772 7.37 -45.61 25.78
CA TYR A 772 7.55 -46.71 24.84
C TYR A 772 8.71 -47.62 25.23
N GLN A 773 8.77 -48.82 24.65
CA GLN A 773 9.85 -49.78 24.91
C GLN A 773 11.00 -49.59 23.91
N LYS A 774 12.24 -49.43 24.40
CA LYS A 774 13.47 -49.39 23.58
C LYS A 774 14.47 -50.40 24.15
N GLY A 775 14.72 -51.49 23.42
CA GLY A 775 15.69 -52.54 23.84
C GLY A 775 15.31 -53.34 25.10
N GLY A 776 14.05 -53.30 25.53
CA GLY A 776 13.58 -53.92 26.78
C GLY A 776 13.57 -52.97 27.99
N GLU A 777 14.06 -51.74 27.83
CA GLU A 777 13.84 -50.66 28.79
C GLU A 777 12.57 -49.86 28.42
N THR A 778 11.78 -49.47 29.42
CA THR A 778 10.71 -48.47 29.23
C THR A 778 11.33 -47.08 29.23
N VAL A 779 11.00 -46.24 28.25
CA VAL A 779 11.48 -44.86 28.12
C VAL A 779 10.27 -43.93 28.15
N ASP A 780 10.26 -42.94 29.05
CA ASP A 780 9.28 -41.85 29.09
C ASP A 780 9.96 -40.54 28.64
N PRO A 781 9.71 -40.08 27.39
CA PRO A 781 10.38 -38.90 26.86
C PRO A 781 10.04 -37.61 27.59
N ALA A 782 8.82 -37.47 28.10
CA ALA A 782 8.43 -36.27 28.83
C ALA A 782 9.17 -36.18 30.17
N ALA A 783 9.38 -37.33 30.83
CA ALA A 783 10.15 -37.41 32.07
C ALA A 783 11.64 -37.16 31.84
N ASP A 784 12.23 -37.78 30.81
CA ASP A 784 13.64 -37.57 30.45
C ASP A 784 13.93 -36.10 30.06
N ILE A 785 13.11 -35.50 29.20
CA ILE A 785 13.25 -34.09 28.79
C ILE A 785 13.04 -33.16 29.99
N ALA A 786 12.06 -33.44 30.87
CA ALA A 786 11.88 -32.67 32.10
C ALA A 786 13.13 -32.73 32.98
N ALA A 787 13.69 -33.93 33.22
CA ALA A 787 14.89 -34.09 34.02
C ALA A 787 16.12 -33.39 33.42
N TRP A 788 16.27 -33.40 32.09
CA TRP A 788 17.33 -32.63 31.42
C TRP A 788 17.16 -31.11 31.60
N LEU A 789 15.97 -30.58 31.37
CA LEU A 789 15.68 -29.15 31.56
C LEU A 789 15.88 -28.75 33.03
N LEU A 790 15.58 -29.63 33.99
CA LEU A 790 15.72 -29.41 35.43
C LEU A 790 17.15 -29.60 35.96
N SER A 791 18.02 -30.31 35.23
CA SER A 791 19.42 -30.55 35.61
C SER A 791 20.38 -29.41 35.24
N GLN A 792 19.92 -28.45 34.43
CA GLN A 792 20.70 -27.26 34.05
C GLN A 792 21.09 -26.39 35.27
N GLY A 793 20.36 -26.50 36.38
CA GLY A 793 20.71 -25.85 37.64
C GLY A 793 19.66 -26.02 38.74
N LYS A 794 19.98 -25.50 39.93
CA LYS A 794 19.08 -25.51 41.09
C LYS A 794 17.97 -24.44 40.94
N PRO A 795 16.82 -24.60 41.63
CA PRO A 795 15.88 -23.51 41.83
C PRO A 795 16.58 -22.27 42.41
N GLN A 796 16.21 -21.09 41.90
CA GLN A 796 16.69 -19.82 42.41
C GLN A 796 15.77 -19.35 43.56
N VAL A 797 16.37 -18.77 44.60
CA VAL A 797 15.65 -17.95 45.57
C VAL A 797 15.48 -16.56 44.96
N PHE A 798 14.23 -16.12 44.81
CA PHE A 798 13.90 -14.78 44.31
C PHE A 798 13.75 -13.79 45.47
N PRO A 799 14.03 -12.50 45.26
CA PRO A 799 13.91 -11.50 46.33
C PRO A 799 12.45 -11.33 46.74
N GLN A 800 12.18 -11.38 48.04
CA GLN A 800 10.86 -11.12 48.60
C GLN A 800 10.60 -9.60 48.60
N MET A 801 9.35 -9.19 48.36
CA MET A 801 8.99 -7.76 48.36
C MET A 801 8.75 -7.28 49.80
N GLU A 802 9.48 -6.25 50.23
CA GLU A 802 9.23 -5.61 51.52
C GLU A 802 7.94 -4.78 51.48
N VAL A 803 6.91 -5.27 52.20
CA VAL A 803 5.59 -4.63 52.30
C VAL A 803 5.48 -3.91 53.64
N HIS A 804 5.72 -2.60 53.63
CA HIS A 804 5.53 -1.73 54.78
C HIS A 804 4.05 -1.35 54.96
N ASP A 805 3.53 -1.51 56.18
CA ASP A 805 2.09 -1.37 56.46
C ASP A 805 1.55 0.07 56.27
N ALA A 806 2.38 1.10 56.48
CA ALA A 806 1.98 2.49 56.28
C ALA A 806 1.70 2.80 54.80
N GLN A 807 2.48 2.22 53.88
CA GLN A 807 2.29 2.32 52.44
C GLN A 807 1.10 1.48 51.97
N LEU A 808 0.89 0.31 52.57
CA LEU A 808 -0.31 -0.50 52.35
C LEU A 808 -1.59 0.27 52.76
N ASP A 809 -1.63 0.86 53.95
CA ASP A 809 -2.78 1.66 54.41
C ASP A 809 -2.97 2.93 53.57
N SER A 810 -1.89 3.53 53.06
CA SER A 810 -1.95 4.66 52.12
C SER A 810 -2.56 4.27 50.77
N LEU A 811 -2.16 3.13 50.18
CA LEU A 811 -2.74 2.63 48.93
C LEU A 811 -4.21 2.22 49.12
N VAL A 812 -4.55 1.51 50.20
CA VAL A 812 -5.95 1.20 50.55
C VAL A 812 -6.77 2.48 50.67
N THR A 813 -6.21 3.53 51.30
CA THR A 813 -6.86 4.84 51.41
C THR A 813 -7.07 5.50 50.06
N ILE A 814 -6.07 5.49 49.16
CA ILE A 814 -6.17 6.06 47.81
C ILE A 814 -7.23 5.33 46.98
N TYR A 815 -7.28 4.00 47.02
CA TYR A 815 -8.26 3.22 46.26
C TYR A 815 -9.69 3.36 46.81
N LEU A 816 -9.87 3.41 48.14
CA LEU A 816 -11.20 3.67 48.74
C LEU A 816 -11.69 5.11 48.48
N ARG A 817 -10.80 6.11 48.48
CA ARG A 817 -11.12 7.48 48.04
C ARG A 817 -11.56 7.51 46.56
N LYS A 818 -10.86 6.79 45.67
CA LYS A 818 -11.27 6.65 44.26
C LYS A 818 -12.62 5.94 44.10
N ALA A 819 -12.92 4.97 44.98
CA ALA A 819 -14.25 4.37 45.13
C ALA A 819 -15.29 5.25 45.86
N ARG A 820 -15.01 6.56 46.02
CA ARG A 820 -15.90 7.60 46.58
C ARG A 820 -16.28 7.43 48.07
N PHE A 821 -15.52 6.65 48.84
CA PHE A 821 -15.63 6.65 50.30
C PHE A 821 -15.10 7.97 50.89
N ARG A 822 -15.78 8.49 51.92
CA ARG A 822 -15.37 9.71 52.64
C ARG A 822 -14.23 9.39 53.62
N ASP A 823 -13.29 10.31 53.81
CA ASP A 823 -12.10 10.10 54.65
C ASP A 823 -12.40 9.50 56.03
N LYS A 824 -13.40 10.03 56.74
CA LYS A 824 -13.82 9.52 58.06
C LYS A 824 -14.22 8.04 58.04
N VAL A 825 -14.85 7.58 56.96
CA VAL A 825 -15.26 6.17 56.78
C VAL A 825 -14.05 5.31 56.44
N VAL A 826 -13.09 5.83 55.66
CA VAL A 826 -11.84 5.11 55.35
C VAL A 826 -10.96 4.96 56.60
N GLU A 827 -10.82 6.03 57.39
CA GLU A 827 -10.19 6.00 58.71
C GLU A 827 -10.89 5.01 59.66
N GLU A 828 -12.23 4.98 59.67
CA GLU A 828 -13.02 4.07 60.50
C GLU A 828 -12.81 2.60 60.09
N ILE A 829 -12.82 2.29 58.79
CA ILE A 829 -12.51 0.95 58.25
C ILE A 829 -11.12 0.48 58.70
N LEU A 830 -10.09 1.31 58.52
CA LEU A 830 -8.71 0.95 58.88
C LEU A 830 -8.51 0.79 60.40
N LYS A 831 -9.16 1.62 61.22
CA LYS A 831 -9.06 1.55 62.69
C LYS A 831 -9.89 0.42 63.31
N SER A 832 -11.07 0.13 62.76
CA SER A 832 -11.97 -0.92 63.26
C SER A 832 -11.67 -2.31 62.71
N ARG A 833 -10.96 -2.41 61.57
CA ARG A 833 -10.81 -3.62 60.76
C ARG A 833 -12.15 -4.18 60.25
N GLN A 834 -13.14 -3.31 60.08
CA GLN A 834 -14.50 -3.67 59.70
C GLN A 834 -14.90 -2.91 58.43
N PHE A 835 -15.37 -3.63 57.41
CA PHE A 835 -16.00 -2.99 56.26
C PHE A 835 -17.47 -2.66 56.56
N PRO A 836 -18.05 -1.54 56.09
CA PRO A 836 -19.38 -1.10 56.54
C PRO A 836 -20.57 -1.89 55.97
N ARG A 837 -20.31 -3.01 55.29
CA ARG A 837 -21.27 -3.88 54.60
C ARG A 837 -20.78 -5.33 54.61
N LYS A 838 -21.70 -6.28 54.47
CA LYS A 838 -21.39 -7.70 54.30
C LYS A 838 -20.87 -7.98 52.91
N ALA A 839 -20.04 -9.01 52.73
CA ALA A 839 -19.47 -9.36 51.42
C ALA A 839 -20.51 -9.66 50.31
N GLY A 840 -21.75 -10.02 50.67
CA GLY A 840 -22.86 -10.18 49.71
C GLY A 840 -23.46 -8.86 49.20
N ASP A 841 -23.36 -7.77 49.98
CA ASP A 841 -23.95 -6.45 49.68
C ASP A 841 -22.97 -5.51 48.93
N VAL A 842 -21.80 -6.03 48.56
CA VAL A 842 -20.69 -5.30 47.95
C VAL A 842 -20.43 -5.82 46.54
N LYS A 843 -20.37 -4.89 45.58
CA LYS A 843 -20.30 -5.20 44.14
C LYS A 843 -18.93 -5.01 43.50
N GLY A 844 -18.04 -4.22 44.08
CA GLY A 844 -16.67 -4.05 43.60
C GLY A 844 -15.66 -4.80 44.46
N ASP A 845 -14.39 -4.73 44.06
CA ASP A 845 -13.22 -5.39 44.66
C ASP A 845 -13.07 -5.12 46.17
N GLU A 846 -13.65 -4.01 46.68
CA GLU A 846 -13.73 -3.71 48.12
C GLU A 846 -14.48 -4.80 48.94
N LYS A 847 -15.17 -5.73 48.25
CA LYS A 847 -15.69 -6.99 48.81
C LYS A 847 -14.63 -7.81 49.55
N VAL A 848 -13.36 -7.76 49.15
CA VAL A 848 -12.26 -8.49 49.82
C VAL A 848 -12.02 -8.00 51.25
N LEU A 849 -12.29 -6.72 51.51
CA LEU A 849 -12.21 -6.13 52.85
C LEU A 849 -13.41 -6.53 53.74
N ALA A 850 -14.49 -7.05 53.15
CA ALA A 850 -15.70 -7.42 53.85
C ALA A 850 -15.69 -8.88 54.34
N THR A 851 -16.34 -9.09 55.48
CA THR A 851 -16.63 -10.40 56.06
C THR A 851 -18.05 -10.85 55.67
N GLU A 852 -18.40 -12.12 55.88
CA GLU A 852 -19.71 -12.65 55.49
C GLU A 852 -20.84 -12.09 56.37
N GLY A 853 -20.62 -11.96 57.68
CA GLY A 853 -21.61 -11.38 58.59
C GLY A 853 -21.51 -9.86 58.69
N GLY A 854 -20.40 -9.24 58.25
CA GLY A 854 -20.13 -7.80 58.33
C GLY A 854 -19.39 -7.36 59.60
N GLU A 855 -18.95 -8.31 60.43
CA GLU A 855 -18.10 -8.12 61.62
C GLU A 855 -16.68 -7.63 61.32
N ALA A 856 -16.03 -7.08 62.34
CA ALA A 856 -14.62 -6.72 62.33
C ALA A 856 -13.70 -7.95 62.27
N VAL A 857 -12.63 -7.86 61.49
CA VAL A 857 -11.61 -8.91 61.38
C VAL A 857 -10.74 -8.90 62.64
N ALA A 858 -10.86 -9.96 63.44
CA ALA A 858 -10.22 -10.04 64.76
C ALA A 858 -8.69 -10.17 64.67
N ASP A 859 -8.19 -11.00 63.76
CA ASP A 859 -6.75 -11.15 63.54
C ASP A 859 -6.16 -9.93 62.82
N ALA A 860 -4.95 -9.56 63.22
CA ALA A 860 -4.20 -8.48 62.58
C ALA A 860 -3.61 -8.93 61.24
N GLU A 861 -3.15 -10.19 61.12
CA GLU A 861 -2.56 -10.67 59.87
C GLU A 861 -3.64 -10.97 58.83
N GLU A 862 -4.77 -11.59 59.19
CA GLU A 862 -5.92 -11.74 58.27
C GLU A 862 -6.36 -10.38 57.70
N TRP A 863 -6.45 -9.34 58.54
CA TRP A 863 -6.75 -7.98 58.08
C TRP A 863 -5.68 -7.43 57.13
N ARG A 864 -4.40 -7.64 57.44
CA ARG A 864 -3.26 -7.25 56.60
C ARG A 864 -3.28 -7.97 55.24
N GLN A 865 -3.57 -9.26 55.22
CA GLN A 865 -3.71 -10.09 54.03
C GLN A 865 -4.91 -9.65 53.17
N ARG A 866 -6.06 -9.29 53.78
CA ARG A 866 -7.22 -8.70 53.07
C ARG A 866 -6.89 -7.35 52.44
N LYS A 867 -6.21 -6.45 53.17
CA LYS A 867 -5.72 -5.18 52.61
C LYS A 867 -4.82 -5.41 51.39
N LEU A 868 -3.87 -6.35 51.50
CA LEU A 868 -2.93 -6.67 50.42
C LEU A 868 -3.62 -7.28 49.19
N ALA A 869 -4.61 -8.15 49.38
CA ALA A 869 -5.42 -8.70 48.30
C ALA A 869 -6.33 -7.65 47.63
N PHE A 870 -6.91 -6.71 48.39
CA PHE A 870 -7.66 -5.58 47.84
C PHE A 870 -6.78 -4.67 46.97
N VAL A 871 -5.57 -4.32 47.44
CA VAL A 871 -4.60 -3.59 46.62
C VAL A 871 -4.23 -4.39 45.38
N GLY A 872 -3.94 -5.69 45.51
CA GLY A 872 -3.64 -6.58 44.38
C GLY A 872 -4.72 -6.58 43.30
N GLN A 873 -6.01 -6.70 43.69
CA GLN A 873 -7.11 -6.63 42.74
C GLN A 873 -7.22 -5.26 42.07
N LYS A 874 -7.09 -4.16 42.82
CA LYS A 874 -7.10 -2.80 42.26
C LYS A 874 -5.91 -2.53 41.34
N THR A 875 -4.74 -3.10 41.60
CA THR A 875 -3.57 -3.03 40.74
C THR A 875 -3.75 -3.86 39.46
N ILE A 876 -4.22 -5.11 39.55
CA ILE A 876 -4.55 -5.94 38.38
C ILE A 876 -5.61 -5.26 37.50
N ALA A 877 -6.63 -4.65 38.11
CA ALA A 877 -7.65 -3.86 37.43
C ALA A 877 -7.05 -2.62 36.72
N ARG A 878 -6.21 -1.85 37.43
CA ARG A 878 -5.56 -0.62 36.94
C ARG A 878 -4.61 -0.85 35.77
N TYR A 879 -3.84 -1.93 35.80
CA TYR A 879 -2.87 -2.27 34.76
C TYR A 879 -3.41 -3.20 33.66
N GLY A 880 -4.68 -3.64 33.77
CA GLY A 880 -5.35 -4.40 32.71
C GLY A 880 -4.79 -5.79 32.45
N CYS A 881 -4.13 -6.42 33.43
CA CYS A 881 -3.37 -7.65 33.22
C CYS A 881 -4.22 -8.80 32.62
N TYR A 882 -5.51 -8.81 32.91
CA TYR A 882 -6.52 -9.76 32.40
C TYR A 882 -6.80 -9.61 30.89
N GLY A 883 -6.43 -8.48 30.26
CA GLY A 883 -6.45 -8.33 28.81
C GLY A 883 -5.41 -9.22 28.11
N CYS A 884 -4.25 -9.39 28.74
CA CYS A 884 -3.18 -10.26 28.23
C CYS A 884 -3.16 -11.67 28.83
N HIS A 885 -3.84 -11.90 29.97
CA HIS A 885 -3.79 -13.16 30.71
C HIS A 885 -5.19 -13.70 31.08
N ASP A 886 -5.31 -15.02 31.23
CA ASP A 886 -6.47 -15.62 31.91
C ASP A 886 -6.23 -15.62 33.42
N ILE A 887 -6.99 -14.77 34.12
CA ILE A 887 -6.92 -14.58 35.57
C ILE A 887 -8.31 -14.90 36.14
N PRO A 888 -8.43 -15.88 37.06
CA PRO A 888 -9.70 -16.20 37.72
C PRO A 888 -10.29 -14.99 38.45
N GLY A 889 -11.59 -14.74 38.25
CA GLY A 889 -12.31 -13.60 38.80
C GLY A 889 -12.28 -12.34 37.92
N PHE A 890 -11.63 -12.39 36.75
CA PHE A 890 -11.55 -11.28 35.79
C PHE A 890 -12.09 -11.65 34.39
N GLU A 891 -12.83 -12.76 34.26
CA GLU A 891 -13.35 -13.25 32.97
C GLU A 891 -14.35 -12.31 32.29
N ASP A 892 -15.30 -11.72 33.03
CA ASP A 892 -16.24 -10.69 32.53
C ASP A 892 -15.68 -9.24 32.66
N ALA A 893 -14.38 -9.06 32.93
CA ALA A 893 -13.79 -7.73 33.11
C ALA A 893 -13.63 -7.01 31.75
N ARG A 894 -14.12 -5.76 31.67
CA ARG A 894 -14.02 -4.93 30.45
C ARG A 894 -12.57 -4.50 30.18
N PRO A 895 -12.13 -4.41 28.90
CA PRO A 895 -10.81 -3.89 28.55
C PRO A 895 -10.57 -2.48 29.12
N ILE A 896 -9.32 -2.18 29.54
CA ILE A 896 -8.97 -0.91 30.20
C ILE A 896 -8.79 0.27 29.24
N GLY A 897 -8.46 -0.02 27.98
CA GLY A 897 -8.16 0.96 26.95
C GLY A 897 -9.43 1.44 26.26
N VAL A 898 -9.39 2.67 25.76
CA VAL A 898 -10.46 3.17 24.89
C VAL A 898 -10.60 2.28 23.67
N ALA A 899 -11.83 2.06 23.22
CA ALA A 899 -12.15 1.48 21.92
C ALA A 899 -11.34 2.21 20.83
N LEU A 900 -10.51 1.45 20.10
CA LEU A 900 -9.57 1.95 19.09
C LEU A 900 -10.06 1.79 17.65
N GLN A 901 -11.19 1.12 17.42
CA GLN A 901 -11.89 1.27 16.15
C GLN A 901 -12.22 2.74 15.89
N ASP A 902 -12.36 3.06 14.61
CA ASP A 902 -12.78 4.35 14.09
C ASP A 902 -11.85 5.54 14.30
N TRP A 903 -10.75 5.44 15.07
CA TRP A 903 -9.85 6.59 15.28
C TRP A 903 -9.21 7.12 13.99
N GLY A 904 -9.01 6.27 12.97
CA GLY A 904 -8.61 6.70 11.63
C GLY A 904 -9.70 7.49 10.88
N ARG A 905 -10.99 7.17 11.09
CA ARG A 905 -12.15 7.83 10.47
C ARG A 905 -12.83 8.89 11.36
N LYS A 906 -12.31 9.17 12.55
CA LYS A 906 -12.79 10.27 13.41
C LYS A 906 -12.36 11.61 12.83
N ASP A 907 -13.37 12.43 12.53
CA ASP A 907 -13.21 13.85 12.23
C ASP A 907 -12.35 14.56 13.30
N THR A 908 -11.55 15.56 12.89
CA THR A 908 -10.61 16.26 13.78
C THR A 908 -11.31 17.03 14.89
N SER A 909 -12.52 17.57 14.66
CA SER A 909 -13.33 18.21 15.72
C SER A 909 -13.81 17.24 16.81
N LYS A 910 -13.71 15.92 16.56
CA LYS A 910 -14.04 14.84 17.51
C LYS A 910 -12.80 14.33 18.26
N LEU A 911 -11.64 14.97 18.08
CA LEU A 911 -10.40 14.70 18.82
C LEU A 911 -10.22 15.74 19.93
N GLY A 912 -9.86 15.29 21.14
CA GLY A 912 -9.64 16.16 22.30
C GLY A 912 -8.30 16.89 22.25
N VAL A 913 -8.19 17.89 21.39
CA VAL A 913 -6.97 18.70 21.14
C VAL A 913 -6.72 19.80 22.18
N GLU A 914 -7.65 20.02 23.12
CA GLU A 914 -7.71 21.21 23.99
C GLU A 914 -6.52 21.43 24.95
N HIS A 915 -5.63 20.46 25.13
CA HIS A 915 -4.41 20.62 25.93
C HIS A 915 -3.10 20.50 25.11
N ILE A 916 -3.15 20.56 23.77
CA ILE A 916 -1.94 20.48 22.93
C ILE A 916 -0.96 21.61 23.25
N GLU A 917 -1.43 22.86 23.35
CA GLU A 917 -0.60 24.01 23.74
C GLU A 917 0.14 23.78 25.07
N HIS A 918 -0.55 23.19 26.05
CA HIS A 918 0.03 22.85 27.36
C HIS A 918 1.04 21.70 27.27
N PHE A 919 0.77 20.68 26.46
CA PHE A 919 1.76 19.63 26.19
C PHE A 919 3.02 20.22 25.54
N LEU A 920 2.87 21.09 24.55
CA LEU A 920 3.95 21.78 23.85
C LEU A 920 4.71 22.76 24.76
N HIS A 921 4.05 23.43 25.71
CA HIS A 921 4.73 24.26 26.71
C HIS A 921 5.62 23.42 27.65
N HIS A 922 5.28 22.15 27.90
CA HIS A 922 6.04 21.28 28.82
C HIS A 922 6.99 20.28 28.16
N HIS A 923 6.84 19.99 26.86
CA HIS A 923 7.64 19.00 26.11
C HIS A 923 8.18 19.57 24.77
N GLY A 924 7.70 20.74 24.35
CA GLY A 924 8.23 21.48 23.20
C GLY A 924 9.43 22.35 23.59
N GLU A 925 9.44 22.92 24.80
CA GLU A 925 10.66 23.49 25.42
C GLU A 925 11.61 22.39 25.89
N ALA A 926 12.91 22.68 25.90
CA ALA A 926 13.96 21.76 26.35
C ALA A 926 13.84 21.44 27.87
N ASN A 927 13.61 20.16 28.17
CA ASN A 927 13.52 19.52 29.50
C ASN A 927 13.81 20.42 30.73
N GLY A 928 12.79 21.15 31.20
CA GLY A 928 12.63 21.56 32.60
C GLY A 928 13.71 22.44 33.25
N ARG A 929 14.62 23.08 32.50
CA ARG A 929 15.79 23.78 33.09
C ARG A 929 16.01 25.24 32.71
N ALA A 930 15.36 25.74 31.66
CA ALA A 930 15.51 27.14 31.24
C ALA A 930 14.60 28.11 32.02
N SER A 931 13.38 27.70 32.38
CA SER A 931 12.31 28.62 32.80
C SER A 931 12.29 28.98 34.29
N ASP A 932 12.86 28.16 35.18
CA ASP A 932 12.88 28.41 36.64
C ASP A 932 14.21 28.99 37.17
N LEU A 933 15.13 29.37 36.29
CA LEU A 933 16.45 29.91 36.64
C LEU A 933 16.41 31.39 37.10
N LYS A 934 15.56 31.70 38.07
CA LYS A 934 15.46 32.99 38.78
C LYS A 934 16.59 33.20 39.82
N THR A 935 17.82 32.82 39.48
CA THR A 935 19.00 33.08 40.31
C THR A 935 20.10 33.79 39.50
N GLY A 936 20.53 34.95 39.97
CA GLY A 936 21.48 35.83 39.28
C GLY A 936 22.94 35.37 39.38
N GLY A 937 23.25 34.13 38.95
CA GLY A 937 24.59 33.57 38.96
C GLY A 937 25.44 34.02 37.76
N ALA A 938 26.70 34.42 38.01
CA ALA A 938 27.67 34.73 36.96
C ALA A 938 28.67 33.57 36.79
N ALA A 939 28.76 33.03 35.57
CA ALA A 939 29.70 31.97 35.23
C ALA A 939 31.18 32.41 35.32
N ARG A 940 32.08 31.46 35.59
CA ARG A 940 33.53 31.69 35.65
C ARG A 940 34.27 30.66 34.79
N VAL A 941 35.08 31.15 33.85
CA VAL A 941 35.93 30.32 32.98
C VAL A 941 37.39 30.47 33.41
N ARG A 942 38.16 29.38 33.36
CA ARG A 942 39.61 29.38 33.61
C ARG A 942 40.34 28.99 32.32
N ILE A 943 41.30 29.81 31.91
CA ILE A 943 42.17 29.56 30.75
C ILE A 943 43.58 29.35 31.30
N SER A 944 44.25 28.29 30.83
CA SER A 944 45.61 27.93 31.25
C SER A 944 46.51 27.84 30.02
N VAL A 945 47.54 28.68 29.95
CA VAL A 945 48.55 28.66 28.88
C VAL A 945 49.81 27.94 29.38
N PRO A 946 50.31 26.90 28.70
CA PRO A 946 51.49 26.17 29.14
C PRO A 946 52.78 26.95 28.82
N SER A 947 53.30 27.71 29.79
CA SER A 947 54.60 28.37 29.66
C SER A 947 55.77 27.39 29.83
N THR A 948 56.66 27.31 28.84
CA THR A 948 57.94 26.62 28.97
C THR A 948 58.90 27.41 29.87
N GLY A 949 58.95 27.08 31.16
CA GLY A 949 59.86 27.73 32.12
C GLY A 949 59.30 27.77 33.54
N GLU A 950 60.18 27.97 34.52
CA GLU A 950 59.88 27.81 35.94
C GLU A 950 58.94 28.89 36.51
N SER A 951 57.89 28.44 37.23
CA SER A 951 57.14 29.19 38.24
C SER A 951 56.50 30.54 37.87
N ALA A 952 55.23 30.51 37.43
CA ALA A 952 54.31 31.65 37.57
C ALA A 952 52.86 31.16 37.79
N ASN A 953 52.06 31.94 38.52
CA ASN A 953 50.67 31.59 38.84
C ASN A 953 49.72 31.80 37.64
N ALA A 954 48.84 30.82 37.37
CA ALA A 954 47.76 30.97 36.42
C ALA A 954 46.77 32.08 36.88
N LYS A 955 46.53 33.08 36.02
CA LYS A 955 45.58 34.16 36.29
C LYS A 955 44.18 33.77 35.81
N SER A 956 43.22 33.65 36.72
CA SER A 956 41.80 33.56 36.38
C SER A 956 41.22 34.94 36.05
N VAL A 957 40.52 35.05 34.91
CA VAL A 957 39.74 36.24 34.53
C VAL A 957 38.24 35.94 34.78
N THR A 958 37.38 36.95 34.82
CA THR A 958 35.93 36.78 35.01
C THR A 958 35.20 37.85 34.20
N PHE A 959 34.19 37.44 33.43
CA PHE A 959 33.43 38.29 32.50
C PHE A 959 31.97 38.40 32.94
N ARG A 960 31.25 39.40 32.42
CA ARG A 960 29.80 39.55 32.61
C ARG A 960 29.11 39.82 31.27
N ARG A 961 27.80 39.57 31.21
CA ARG A 961 26.99 39.86 30.02
C ARG A 961 26.98 41.37 29.78
N GLY A 962 27.57 41.81 28.67
CA GLY A 962 27.84 43.22 28.33
C GLY A 962 29.30 43.50 27.95
N ASP A 963 30.22 42.59 28.28
CA ASP A 963 31.62 42.65 27.83
C ASP A 963 31.78 42.09 26.38
N ALA A 964 32.92 42.39 25.75
CA ALA A 964 33.08 42.52 24.30
C ALA A 964 34.08 41.43 23.72
N GLY A 965 34.13 41.07 22.39
CA GLY A 965 34.66 39.84 21.69
C GLY A 965 36.09 39.75 21.01
N ILE A 966 36.72 38.56 20.95
CA ILE A 966 38.20 38.33 20.84
C ILE A 966 38.95 38.85 19.57
N SER A 967 40.17 39.39 19.78
CA SER A 967 41.33 39.46 18.86
C SER A 967 42.64 39.00 19.54
N VAL A 968 43.72 38.73 18.77
CA VAL A 968 45.02 38.24 19.28
C VAL A 968 46.21 38.89 18.54
N GLU A 969 47.11 39.52 19.28
CA GLU A 969 48.45 39.96 18.82
C GLU A 969 49.50 39.60 19.89
N ASP A 970 50.74 39.28 19.49
CA ASP A 970 51.88 38.94 20.37
C ASP A 970 51.58 37.98 21.54
N GLY A 971 50.65 37.03 21.32
CA GLY A 971 50.25 36.03 22.32
C GLY A 971 49.33 36.56 23.43
N VAL A 972 48.82 37.79 23.30
CA VAL A 972 47.86 38.41 24.23
C VAL A 972 46.46 38.45 23.60
N ILE A 973 45.48 37.94 24.34
CA ILE A 973 44.08 37.86 23.93
C ILE A 973 43.34 39.10 24.45
N THR A 974 42.77 39.91 23.55
CA THR A 974 42.04 41.17 23.85
C THR A 974 40.63 41.09 23.28
N ILE A 975 39.62 41.73 23.89
CA ILE A 975 38.21 41.31 23.70
C ILE A 975 37.28 42.54 23.49
N SER A 976 36.77 42.75 22.25
CA SER A 976 35.93 43.83 21.67
C SER A 976 34.81 43.37 20.67
N SER A 977 33.53 43.54 21.07
CA SER A 977 32.16 43.18 20.56
C SER A 977 31.81 41.82 19.90
N PRO A 978 30.81 41.08 20.45
CA PRO A 978 30.07 40.03 19.75
C PRO A 978 28.54 40.05 20.05
N GLU A 979 27.70 40.57 19.15
CA GLU A 979 26.23 40.51 19.35
C GLU A 979 25.57 39.22 18.80
N ASN A 980 26.25 38.48 17.91
CA ASN A 980 25.73 37.27 17.25
C ASN A 980 26.76 36.11 17.22
N MET A 981 27.16 35.57 18.38
CA MET A 981 27.93 34.31 18.44
C MET A 981 27.32 33.32 19.43
N THR A 982 27.12 32.09 18.97
CA THR A 982 26.68 30.95 19.79
C THR A 982 27.86 30.24 20.45
N VAL A 983 27.58 29.38 21.44
CA VAL A 983 28.61 28.60 22.15
C VAL A 983 29.41 27.70 21.19
N GLY A 984 28.78 27.13 20.15
CA GLY A 984 29.45 26.34 19.12
C GLY A 984 30.54 27.12 18.36
N GLY A 985 30.29 28.39 18.04
CA GLY A 985 31.29 29.26 17.42
C GLY A 985 32.52 29.51 18.31
N LEU A 986 32.34 29.53 19.63
CA LEU A 986 33.44 29.63 20.59
C LEU A 986 34.30 28.35 20.63
N VAL A 987 33.66 27.18 20.52
CA VAL A 987 34.33 25.87 20.49
C VAL A 987 35.10 25.67 19.19
N ALA A 988 34.52 26.04 18.04
CA ALA A 988 35.19 25.98 16.75
C ALA A 988 36.46 26.85 16.71
N ALA A 989 36.39 28.08 17.23
CA ALA A 989 37.54 28.97 17.35
C ALA A 989 38.65 28.42 18.27
N ALA A 990 38.29 27.69 19.33
CA ALA A 990 39.25 27.02 20.20
C ALA A 990 39.92 25.80 19.54
N GLN A 991 39.17 25.03 18.74
CA GLN A 991 39.70 23.87 18.00
C GLN A 991 40.65 24.29 16.85
N ALA A 992 40.51 25.50 16.31
CA ALA A 992 41.36 26.03 15.25
C ALA A 992 42.79 26.42 15.68
N SER A 993 43.15 26.36 16.98
CA SER A 993 44.47 26.76 17.47
C SER A 993 45.13 25.70 18.38
N PRO A 994 46.22 25.04 17.95
CA PRO A 994 46.78 23.87 18.66
C PRO A 994 47.55 24.18 19.96
N LEU A 995 47.43 25.40 20.50
CA LEU A 995 48.21 25.89 21.65
C LEU A 995 47.37 26.29 22.88
N VAL A 996 46.03 26.20 22.82
CA VAL A 996 45.14 26.61 23.91
C VAL A 996 44.41 25.39 24.50
N ARG A 997 44.44 25.25 25.83
CA ARG A 997 43.64 24.25 26.56
C ARG A 997 42.67 24.97 27.51
N VAL A 998 41.38 24.70 27.36
CA VAL A 998 40.32 25.26 28.21
C VAL A 998 39.71 24.13 29.03
N GLU A 999 39.64 24.30 30.35
CA GLU A 999 39.06 23.31 31.26
C GLU A 999 38.04 24.02 32.18
N LEU A 1000 36.78 23.59 32.09
CA LEU A 1000 35.72 24.00 33.01
C LEU A 1000 35.84 23.20 34.30
N VAL A 1001 36.04 23.89 35.43
CA VAL A 1001 36.22 23.26 36.74
C VAL A 1001 34.97 23.51 37.58
N SER A 1002 34.15 22.47 37.75
CA SER A 1002 32.98 22.49 38.62
C SER A 1002 33.37 22.62 40.11
N GLY A 1003 32.49 23.21 40.92
CA GLY A 1003 32.86 23.64 42.27
C GLY A 1003 31.67 23.90 43.20
N SER A 1004 31.03 22.81 43.65
CA SER A 1004 30.06 22.69 44.76
C SER A 1004 28.79 23.54 44.72
N ALA A 1005 27.64 22.86 44.88
CA ALA A 1005 26.27 23.36 44.93
C ALA A 1005 25.74 23.96 43.61
N ASP A 1006 24.61 23.42 43.16
CA ASP A 1006 23.72 23.97 42.12
C ASP A 1006 24.36 24.37 40.78
N THR A 1007 25.16 23.48 40.18
CA THR A 1007 25.37 23.44 38.71
C THR A 1007 25.74 22.02 38.28
N GLU A 1008 25.20 21.56 37.15
CA GLU A 1008 25.54 20.25 36.57
C GLU A 1008 26.85 20.29 35.76
N VAL A 1009 27.33 19.12 35.38
CA VAL A 1009 28.56 18.83 34.63
C VAL A 1009 28.19 18.50 33.18
N GLU A 1010 29.11 18.73 32.22
CA GLU A 1010 29.43 17.85 31.09
C GLU A 1010 30.52 18.49 30.19
N ILE A 1011 31.20 17.75 29.30
CA ILE A 1011 32.15 16.66 29.61
C ILE A 1011 33.20 16.61 28.48
N ALA A 1012 34.35 15.96 28.71
CA ALA A 1012 35.37 15.80 27.67
C ALA A 1012 35.03 14.59 26.78
N LYS A 1013 35.24 14.70 25.45
CA LYS A 1013 35.01 13.58 24.52
C LYS A 1013 35.73 12.31 24.98
N THR A 1014 34.93 11.29 25.27
CA THR A 1014 35.31 9.87 25.30
C THR A 1014 34.40 9.13 24.34
N ASP A 1015 34.94 8.20 23.56
CA ASP A 1015 34.15 7.45 22.58
C ASP A 1015 33.03 6.66 23.30
N GLY A 1016 31.77 6.93 22.93
CA GLY A 1016 30.59 6.29 23.53
C GLY A 1016 29.78 7.13 24.53
N LEU A 1017 29.98 8.45 24.62
CA LEU A 1017 29.02 9.37 25.27
C LEU A 1017 28.46 10.37 24.24
N ASP A 1018 27.17 10.24 23.92
CA ASP A 1018 26.40 11.31 23.27
C ASP A 1018 26.00 12.34 24.33
N VAL A 1019 26.60 13.53 24.25
CA VAL A 1019 26.20 14.70 25.04
C VAL A 1019 25.02 15.34 24.33
N ASP A 1020 23.84 14.73 24.52
CA ASP A 1020 22.59 15.18 23.91
C ASP A 1020 22.21 16.55 24.50
N LEU A 1021 22.60 17.62 23.78
CA LEU A 1021 22.24 19.01 24.09
C LEU A 1021 20.75 19.20 23.80
N ALA A 1022 19.92 18.64 24.69
CA ALA A 1022 18.48 18.47 24.57
C ALA A 1022 17.83 19.75 24.04
N TRP A 1023 17.48 19.68 22.76
CA TRP A 1023 16.94 20.82 22.06
C TRP A 1023 15.43 20.96 22.27
N SER A 1024 14.89 22.15 22.06
CA SER A 1024 13.44 22.31 22.00
C SER A 1024 12.94 21.59 20.75
N THR A 1025 11.80 20.90 20.81
CA THR A 1025 11.29 20.16 19.63
C THR A 1025 11.01 21.12 18.48
N ALA A 1026 10.61 22.36 18.78
CA ALA A 1026 10.45 23.44 17.80
C ALA A 1026 11.77 23.84 17.11
N ASP A 1027 12.89 23.85 17.84
CA ASP A 1027 14.19 24.21 17.26
C ASP A 1027 14.76 23.10 16.39
N ARG A 1028 14.37 21.83 16.64
CA ARG A 1028 14.68 20.73 15.71
C ARG A 1028 13.92 20.84 14.41
N VAL A 1029 12.63 21.21 14.44
CA VAL A 1029 11.86 21.47 13.21
C VAL A 1029 12.54 22.54 12.37
N LYS A 1030 12.95 23.66 12.99
CA LYS A 1030 13.72 24.72 12.30
C LYS A 1030 15.06 24.21 11.78
N ASN A 1031 15.77 23.37 12.54
CA ASN A 1031 17.05 22.81 12.13
C ASN A 1031 16.88 21.85 10.93
N ALA A 1032 15.89 20.95 10.96
CA ALA A 1032 15.59 20.02 9.86
C ALA A 1032 15.17 20.75 8.57
N MET A 1033 14.36 21.80 8.69
CA MET A 1033 14.03 22.69 7.56
C MET A 1033 15.27 23.44 7.04
N GLY A 1034 16.18 23.85 7.94
CA GLY A 1034 17.48 24.42 7.57
C GLY A 1034 18.37 23.43 6.80
N MET A 1035 18.50 22.20 7.32
CA MET A 1035 19.30 21.11 6.73
C MET A 1035 18.78 20.68 5.35
N ALA A 1036 17.45 20.71 5.14
CA ALA A 1036 16.85 20.51 3.83
C ALA A 1036 17.18 21.67 2.87
N LYS A 1037 17.13 22.91 3.36
CA LYS A 1037 17.31 24.14 2.57
C LYS A 1037 18.77 24.46 2.22
N ASP A 1038 19.72 24.02 3.03
CA ASP A 1038 21.16 24.21 2.79
C ASP A 1038 21.89 22.94 2.28
N GLY A 1039 21.20 21.79 2.27
CA GLY A 1039 21.74 20.51 1.80
C GLY A 1039 22.84 19.92 2.69
N SER A 1040 22.98 20.39 3.94
CA SER A 1040 24.07 19.99 4.85
C SER A 1040 24.02 18.53 5.29
N VAL A 1041 22.84 17.89 5.23
CA VAL A 1041 22.60 16.46 5.52
C VAL A 1041 21.65 15.89 4.46
N SER A 1042 21.83 14.62 4.08
CA SER A 1042 21.02 13.95 3.07
C SER A 1042 20.76 12.48 3.41
N GLY A 1043 19.76 11.88 2.76
CA GLY A 1043 19.36 10.49 3.00
C GLY A 1043 18.54 10.30 4.29
N GLU A 1044 18.68 9.12 4.89
CA GLU A 1044 17.83 8.61 6.00
C GLU A 1044 17.82 9.54 7.24
N GLU A 1045 18.91 10.24 7.53
CA GLU A 1045 18.99 11.18 8.65
C GLU A 1045 18.07 12.41 8.42
N LEU A 1046 18.07 12.97 7.20
CA LEU A 1046 17.19 14.07 6.84
C LEU A 1046 15.72 13.62 6.81
N GLU A 1047 15.44 12.43 6.24
CA GLU A 1047 14.07 11.88 6.21
C GLU A 1047 13.52 11.62 7.63
N SER A 1048 14.36 11.16 8.55
CA SER A 1048 14.03 10.99 9.97
C SER A 1048 13.63 12.31 10.63
N GLU A 1049 14.44 13.36 10.47
CA GLU A 1049 14.17 14.65 11.13
C GLU A 1049 13.05 15.45 10.46
N LEU A 1050 12.90 15.39 9.13
CA LEU A 1050 11.69 15.90 8.44
C LEU A 1050 10.43 15.11 8.83
N SER A 1051 10.55 13.82 9.14
CA SER A 1051 9.44 13.03 9.69
C SER A 1051 9.07 13.45 11.11
N HIS A 1052 10.05 13.78 11.96
CA HIS A 1052 9.78 14.39 13.27
C HIS A 1052 9.13 15.78 13.13
N ALA A 1053 9.61 16.60 12.18
CA ALA A 1053 9.02 17.89 11.85
C ALA A 1053 7.55 17.78 11.42
N TYR A 1054 7.22 16.83 10.53
CA TYR A 1054 5.84 16.58 10.09
C TYR A 1054 4.90 16.31 11.28
N PHE A 1055 5.28 15.43 12.20
CA PHE A 1055 4.40 15.10 13.33
C PHE A 1055 4.26 16.25 14.33
N TYR A 1056 5.29 17.07 14.50
CA TYR A 1056 5.25 18.26 15.36
C TYR A 1056 4.39 19.37 14.76
N ASP A 1057 4.54 19.66 13.46
CA ASP A 1057 3.70 20.63 12.76
C ASP A 1057 2.23 20.17 12.69
N SER A 1058 1.99 18.91 12.36
CA SER A 1058 0.66 18.30 12.39
C SER A 1058 0.03 18.41 13.78
N LEU A 1059 0.83 18.37 14.86
CA LEU A 1059 0.34 18.57 16.22
C LEU A 1059 -0.01 20.04 16.51
N LEU A 1060 0.83 21.00 16.09
CA LEU A 1060 0.55 22.44 16.17
C LEU A 1060 -0.75 22.82 15.45
N HIS A 1061 -0.97 22.26 14.25
CA HIS A 1061 -2.14 22.51 13.42
C HIS A 1061 -3.36 21.61 13.76
N HIS A 1062 -3.38 21.00 14.96
CA HIS A 1062 -4.48 20.15 15.48
C HIS A 1062 -4.84 18.93 14.59
N GLY A 1063 -3.91 18.49 13.75
CA GLY A 1063 -4.08 17.37 12.82
C GLY A 1063 -4.13 16.00 13.50
N ARG A 1064 -4.92 15.09 12.91
CA ARG A 1064 -5.08 13.69 13.35
C ARG A 1064 -3.73 12.95 13.49
N PRO A 1065 -2.76 13.06 12.54
CA PRO A 1065 -1.48 12.35 12.65
C PRO A 1065 -0.62 12.80 13.83
N GLY A 1066 -0.43 14.11 14.01
CA GLY A 1066 0.31 14.67 15.15
C GLY A 1066 -0.32 14.28 16.49
N PHE A 1067 -1.65 14.38 16.61
CA PHE A 1067 -2.38 13.93 17.80
C PHE A 1067 -2.14 12.43 18.10
N LEU A 1068 -2.24 11.55 17.10
CA LEU A 1068 -2.05 10.11 17.31
C LEU A 1068 -0.60 9.77 17.67
N TRP A 1069 0.39 10.36 16.99
CA TRP A 1069 1.82 10.26 17.31
C TRP A 1069 2.10 10.65 18.77
N GLN A 1070 1.49 11.75 19.20
CA GLN A 1070 1.63 12.29 20.54
C GLN A 1070 0.98 11.39 21.60
N LYS A 1071 -0.22 10.82 21.33
CA LYS A 1071 -0.87 9.86 22.24
C LYS A 1071 -0.10 8.54 22.36
N LEU A 1072 0.56 8.09 21.30
CA LEU A 1072 1.37 6.86 21.31
C LEU A 1072 2.68 7.05 22.08
N ARG A 1073 3.34 8.21 21.96
CA ARG A 1073 4.59 8.53 22.68
C ARG A 1073 4.35 8.96 24.14
N ALA A 1074 3.30 9.74 24.42
CA ALA A 1074 3.04 10.35 25.72
C ALA A 1074 1.56 10.22 26.16
N PRO A 1075 1.01 9.00 26.37
CA PRO A 1075 -0.42 8.78 26.58
C PRO A 1075 -1.04 9.51 27.79
N ARG A 1076 -0.25 9.78 28.85
CA ARG A 1076 -0.71 10.46 30.08
C ARG A 1076 -0.48 11.98 30.10
N SER A 1077 0.02 12.57 29.01
CA SER A 1077 0.29 14.02 28.89
C SER A 1077 -0.90 14.92 29.24
N TYR A 1078 -2.14 14.44 29.06
CA TYR A 1078 -3.40 15.17 29.31
C TYR A 1078 -3.98 14.95 30.72
N ASP A 1079 -3.31 14.16 31.58
CA ASP A 1079 -3.74 13.91 32.96
C ASP A 1079 -3.06 14.84 33.98
N TYR A 1080 -2.31 15.84 33.50
CA TYR A 1080 -1.83 16.96 34.31
C TYR A 1080 -3.01 17.61 35.08
N MET A 1081 -2.82 17.86 36.38
CA MET A 1081 -3.85 18.30 37.33
C MET A 1081 -5.02 17.33 37.64
N LYS A 1082 -5.01 16.05 37.21
CA LYS A 1082 -6.02 15.04 37.63
C LYS A 1082 -5.63 14.19 38.85
N THR A 1083 -4.47 14.44 39.46
CA THR A 1083 -3.92 13.68 40.60
C THR A 1083 -3.75 14.55 41.83
#